data_AF-A0A2K6QJ44-F1
#
_entry.id   AF-A0A2K6QJ44-F1
#
_cell.length_a   1.000
_cell.length_b   1.000
_cell.length_c   1.000
_cell.angle_alpha   90.00
_cell.angle_beta   90.00
_cell.angle_gamma   90.00
#
_symmetry.space_group_name_H-M   'P 1'
#
loop_
_entity.id
_entity.type
_entity.pdbx_description
1 polymer ?
#
loop_
_entity_poly.entity_id
_entity_poly.type
_entity_poly.pdbx_seq_one_letter_code
_entity_poly.pdbx_strand_id
1 'polypeptide(L)'
;MATSSLCKGCFVFKPNSKKRKISVPIEDYFNKGKHEPEDSKLRFETYQLIWQQMKSENERLQEELNKNLFDSLIEFLQKSHSAFQKNSRDLAGQIKLREIPTAALVLGVNVTDHDLTFRSLTEALQNNVTPYVVSLQAKDCPDMKHFLQKLVSQLMDCCVDIKSKEEESVQVTQRKTHYSMDSLSSWYMTVTQKTDPKMPSKKRTTSSQWQSPPVVVILKDMESFATKVLQDFIIISSQHLHEFPLILIFGIATSPIIIHRLLPHAVSSLLCIELFQSLPCKEHLTTVLDKLLLTTQFPFKINEKVLQVLTNIFLYHDFSIQNFIKGLQLSLLEHFYSQPLSVLCCNLPEAKRRINFLSNNQCENIRRLPSFRRYVEKQTSEKQVALLTSERCLKEETQLLLENLHVYHMNYFLVLRCLHKFTSSLPKYPLGRQIRELYCTCLEKNIWDSEEYASVLQLLRMLAKDELMTILEKCFKVFKSSCEKHLGSTAKRIEEFLAQFQSLDAETKEEEDASGSQPKGLQKTDLYHLQKSLLEMKELRRSKKQTKFEVLRENAVNFIDCLVREYLLPPETQPLHEVVYFSAAHALREHLNAAPRIALHTALNNPYYYLKNEALKSEEGCIPNIAPDICIAYKLHLECSRLINLVDWSEAFATVVTAAEKMDANSATSEEMNEIIHARFIRAVSELELLGFIKPTKQKTDHVARLTWGGC
;
A
#
# COMPACT_ATOMS: atom_id res chain seq x y z
N MET A 1 34.77 -6.58 25.93
CA MET A 1 33.52 -7.24 26.34
C MET A 1 33.21 -6.98 27.83
N ALA A 2 33.00 -5.73 28.27
CA ALA A 2 32.59 -5.42 29.66
C ALA A 2 31.08 -5.15 29.80
N THR A 3 30.33 -5.20 28.70
CA THR A 3 28.92 -4.81 28.59
C THR A 3 27.95 -6.00 28.62
N SER A 4 28.45 -7.24 28.52
CA SER A 4 27.66 -8.48 28.59
C SER A 4 28.07 -9.28 29.83
N SER A 5 27.19 -9.38 30.82
CA SER A 5 27.38 -10.12 32.08
C SER A 5 26.51 -11.37 32.09
N LEU A 6 27.05 -12.46 32.66
CA LEU A 6 26.42 -13.79 32.72
C LEU A 6 25.10 -13.83 33.51
N CYS A 7 24.92 -12.92 34.48
CA CYS A 7 23.82 -13.02 35.47
C CYS A 7 22.62 -12.10 35.22
N LYS A 8 22.70 -11.17 34.25
CA LYS A 8 21.63 -10.18 34.00
C LYS A 8 21.31 -10.07 32.51
N GLY A 9 20.02 -10.04 32.19
CA GLY A 9 19.51 -9.89 30.81
C GLY A 9 19.31 -8.44 30.34
N CYS A 10 19.31 -7.45 31.25
CA CYS A 10 19.05 -6.05 30.91
C CYS A 10 20.17 -5.13 31.42
N PHE A 11 20.72 -4.29 30.53
CA PHE A 11 21.76 -3.32 30.84
C PHE A 11 21.27 -1.92 30.44
N VAL A 12 21.06 -1.04 31.42
CA VAL A 12 20.54 0.30 31.17
C VAL A 12 21.71 1.29 31.18
N PHE A 13 22.06 1.82 30.00
CA PHE A 13 23.09 2.85 29.84
C PHE A 13 22.42 4.22 29.81
N LYS A 14 22.37 4.90 30.96
CA LYS A 14 21.91 6.29 31.05
C LYS A 14 23.14 7.22 31.03
N PRO A 15 23.18 8.26 30.19
CA PRO A 15 24.24 9.27 30.27
C PRO A 15 24.16 9.94 31.65
N ASN A 16 25.29 10.08 32.34
CA ASN A 16 25.34 10.71 33.66
C ASN A 16 24.70 12.11 33.61
N SER A 17 23.83 12.40 34.57
CA SER A 17 22.97 13.60 34.67
C SER A 17 23.69 14.96 34.59
N LYS A 18 25.03 14.99 34.62
CA LYS A 18 25.86 16.19 34.60
C LYS A 18 26.41 16.60 33.22
N LYS A 19 26.24 15.79 32.16
CA LYS A 19 26.63 16.19 30.79
C LYS A 19 25.38 16.62 30.01
N ARG A 20 25.43 17.83 29.42
CA ARG A 20 24.35 18.41 28.61
C ARG A 20 23.89 17.39 27.57
N LYS A 21 22.61 17.03 27.60
CA LYS A 21 21.95 16.22 26.57
C LYS A 21 21.74 17.08 25.31
N ILE A 22 22.82 17.50 24.64
CA ILE A 22 22.70 17.96 23.26
C ILE A 22 22.59 16.69 22.42
N SER A 23 21.35 16.34 22.06
CA SER A 23 21.12 15.40 20.98
C SER A 23 21.59 16.04 19.69
N VAL A 24 22.41 15.31 18.94
CA VAL A 24 22.80 15.69 17.57
C VAL A 24 21.50 15.87 16.75
N PRO A 25 21.33 17.00 16.05
CA PRO A 25 20.15 17.25 15.23
C PRO A 25 20.03 16.18 14.13
N ILE A 26 18.81 15.88 13.66
CA ILE A 26 18.55 14.77 12.72
C ILE A 26 19.28 14.97 11.39
N GLU A 27 19.50 16.22 11.01
CA GLU A 27 20.23 16.68 9.84
C GLU A 27 21.68 16.18 9.83
N ASP A 28 22.29 16.02 11.01
CA ASP A 28 23.66 15.54 11.17
C ASP A 28 23.79 14.00 11.07
N TYR A 29 22.67 13.28 11.06
CA TYR A 29 22.67 11.84 10.71
C TYR A 29 22.51 11.62 9.20
N PHE A 30 22.03 12.64 8.49
CA PHE A 30 21.85 12.59 7.05
C PHE A 30 23.19 12.86 6.33
N ASN A 31 24.02 13.76 6.87
CA ASN A 31 25.32 14.16 6.32
C ASN A 31 26.50 13.25 6.74
N LYS A 32 26.38 11.92 6.64
CA LYS A 32 27.49 11.01 7.03
C LYS A 32 28.73 11.10 6.12
N GLY A 33 28.63 11.77 4.97
CA GLY A 33 29.71 11.95 4.00
C GLY A 33 30.35 13.33 4.04
N LYS A 34 31.56 13.47 3.47
CA LYS A 34 32.26 14.75 3.31
C LYS A 34 31.74 15.61 2.13
N HIS A 35 30.70 15.16 1.43
CA HIS A 35 30.09 15.91 0.33
C HIS A 35 29.20 17.03 0.88
N GLU A 36 29.22 18.21 0.24
CA GLU A 36 28.58 19.48 0.63
C GLU A 36 27.48 19.37 1.71
N PRO A 37 27.72 19.84 2.95
CA PRO A 37 26.75 19.72 4.04
C PRO A 37 25.50 20.60 3.82
N GLU A 38 25.62 21.67 3.03
CA GLU A 38 24.51 22.57 2.70
C GLU A 38 23.49 21.90 1.77
N ASP A 39 23.95 21.16 0.77
CA ASP A 39 23.10 20.38 -0.14
C ASP A 39 22.34 19.29 0.62
N SER A 40 23.04 18.59 1.51
CA SER A 40 22.47 17.53 2.35
C SER A 40 21.33 18.04 3.24
N LYS A 41 21.47 19.23 3.84
CA LYS A 41 20.42 19.85 4.66
C LYS A 41 19.22 20.25 3.81
N LEU A 42 19.46 20.89 2.66
CA LEU A 42 18.39 21.34 1.76
C LEU A 42 17.59 20.16 1.18
N ARG A 43 18.24 19.04 0.89
CA ARG A 43 17.59 17.79 0.48
C ARG A 43 16.68 17.24 1.56
N PHE A 44 17.12 17.27 2.81
CA PHE A 44 16.32 16.78 3.93
C PHE A 44 15.08 17.65 4.18
N GLU A 45 15.21 18.98 4.10
CA GLU A 45 14.06 19.90 4.16
C GLU A 45 13.06 19.63 3.02
N THR A 46 13.57 19.41 1.80
CA THR A 46 12.74 19.08 0.63
C THR A 46 12.00 17.76 0.82
N TYR A 47 12.68 16.74 1.34
CA TYR A 47 12.09 15.45 1.68
C TYR A 47 10.96 15.61 2.71
N GLN A 48 11.18 16.36 3.80
CA GLN A 48 10.17 16.58 4.83
C GLN A 48 8.93 17.29 4.26
N LEU A 49 9.13 18.31 3.43
CA LEU A 49 8.03 19.05 2.79
C LEU A 49 7.17 18.14 1.91
N ILE A 50 7.80 17.38 1.00
CA ILE A 50 7.08 16.47 0.10
C ILE A 50 6.38 15.38 0.89
N TRP A 51 7.04 14.82 1.90
CA TRP A 51 6.45 13.79 2.75
C TRP A 51 5.22 14.28 3.52
N GLN A 52 5.30 15.48 4.12
CA GLN A 52 4.16 16.07 4.83
C GLN A 52 2.98 16.29 3.90
N GLN A 53 3.22 16.80 2.68
CA GLN A 53 2.17 16.99 1.68
C GLN A 53 1.54 15.67 1.23
N MET A 54 2.35 14.64 0.95
CA MET A 54 1.84 13.32 0.59
C MET A 54 1.02 12.70 1.74
N LYS A 55 1.47 12.86 2.98
CA LYS A 55 0.76 12.38 4.16
C LYS A 55 -0.58 13.09 4.35
N SER A 56 -0.60 14.43 4.24
CA SER A 56 -1.83 15.21 4.40
C SER A 56 -2.86 14.92 3.31
N GLU A 57 -2.40 14.76 2.06
CA GLU A 57 -3.30 14.37 0.96
C GLU A 57 -3.85 12.96 1.15
N ASN A 58 -3.04 12.02 1.67
CA ASN A 58 -3.51 10.68 1.97
C ASN A 58 -4.54 10.64 3.11
N GLU A 59 -4.33 11.40 4.19
CA GLU A 59 -5.29 11.52 5.30
C GLU A 59 -6.60 12.14 4.80
N ARG A 60 -6.53 13.21 4.00
CA ARG A 60 -7.70 13.85 3.38
C ARG A 60 -8.46 12.90 2.45
N LEU A 61 -7.75 12.11 1.65
CA LEU A 61 -8.34 11.14 0.73
C LEU A 61 -9.01 10.00 1.49
N GLN A 62 -8.40 9.51 2.57
CA GLN A 62 -9.01 8.50 3.44
C GLN A 62 -10.28 9.03 4.11
N GLU A 63 -10.28 10.26 4.61
CA GLU A 63 -11.48 10.91 5.13
C GLU A 63 -12.55 11.06 4.05
N GLU A 64 -12.21 11.51 2.84
CA GLU A 64 -13.15 11.65 1.72
C GLU A 64 -13.82 10.33 1.36
N LEU A 65 -13.03 9.26 1.23
CA LEU A 65 -13.55 7.94 0.89
C LEU A 65 -14.45 7.37 1.98
N ASN A 66 -14.13 7.63 3.25
CA ASN A 66 -14.89 7.12 4.38
C ASN A 66 -16.14 7.96 4.73
N LYS A 67 -16.28 9.19 4.21
CA LYS A 67 -17.44 10.06 4.48
C LYS A 67 -18.77 9.38 4.18
N ASN A 68 -18.92 8.76 3.02
CA ASN A 68 -20.17 8.10 2.64
C ASN A 68 -20.58 6.99 3.62
N LEU A 69 -19.59 6.25 4.15
CA LEU A 69 -19.81 5.21 5.15
C LEU A 69 -20.16 5.82 6.51
N PHE A 70 -19.43 6.87 6.92
CA PHE A 70 -19.68 7.56 8.16
C PHE A 70 -21.05 8.24 8.15
N ASP A 71 -21.47 8.85 7.06
CA ASP A 71 -22.79 9.47 6.91
C ASP A 71 -23.91 8.42 7.02
N SER A 72 -23.75 7.28 6.33
CA SER A 72 -24.69 6.15 6.43
C SER A 72 -24.77 5.59 7.85
N LEU A 73 -23.62 5.50 8.55
CA LEU A 73 -23.56 4.99 9.92
C LEU A 73 -24.11 6.02 10.93
N ILE A 74 -23.89 7.31 10.72
CA ILE A 74 -24.47 8.40 11.50
C ILE A 74 -26.00 8.41 11.34
N GLU A 75 -26.51 8.27 10.11
CA GLU A 75 -27.95 8.17 9.84
C GLU A 75 -28.57 6.97 10.57
N PHE A 76 -27.91 5.81 10.52
CA PHE A 76 -28.32 4.63 11.26
C PHE A 76 -28.35 4.85 12.78
N LEU A 77 -27.32 5.48 13.33
CA LEU A 77 -27.24 5.79 14.76
C LEU A 77 -28.34 6.77 15.19
N GLN A 78 -28.61 7.80 14.40
CA GLN A 78 -29.69 8.76 14.64
C GLN A 78 -31.06 8.09 14.59
N LYS A 79 -31.29 7.21 13.61
CA LYS A 79 -32.53 6.42 13.49
C LYS A 79 -32.74 5.52 14.70
N SER A 80 -31.68 4.81 15.13
CA SER A 80 -31.68 3.94 16.32
C SER A 80 -31.95 4.74 17.61
N HIS A 81 -31.35 5.91 17.74
CA HIS A 81 -31.57 6.79 18.88
C HIS A 81 -33.02 7.32 18.94
N SER A 82 -33.60 7.69 17.79
CA SER A 82 -35.01 8.11 17.73
C SER A 82 -35.97 6.99 18.15
N ALA A 83 -35.63 5.74 17.88
CA ALA A 83 -36.41 4.58 18.33
C ALA A 83 -36.33 4.44 19.86
N PHE A 84 -35.14 4.62 20.44
CA PHE A 84 -34.96 4.60 21.90
C PHE A 84 -35.78 5.70 22.61
N GLN A 85 -35.80 6.94 22.07
CA GLN A 85 -36.59 8.03 22.63
C GLN A 85 -38.10 7.75 22.61
N LYS A 86 -38.60 7.14 21.52
CA LYS A 86 -40.02 6.75 21.37
C LYS A 86 -40.40 5.64 22.35
N ASN A 87 -39.49 4.70 22.61
CA ASN A 87 -39.72 3.54 23.49
C ASN A 87 -39.85 3.90 24.99
N SER A 88 -39.50 5.12 25.41
CA SER A 88 -39.75 5.60 26.79
C SER A 88 -41.23 5.83 27.12
N ARG A 89 -42.12 5.85 26.10
CA ARG A 89 -43.53 6.25 26.26
C ARG A 89 -44.56 5.12 26.14
N ASP A 90 -44.24 3.96 25.55
CA ASP A 90 -45.21 2.89 25.27
C ASP A 90 -44.90 1.54 25.94
N LEU A 91 -45.87 1.01 26.72
CA LEU A 91 -45.77 -0.24 27.49
C LEU A 91 -45.60 -1.51 26.62
N ALA A 92 -46.08 -1.50 25.37
CA ALA A 92 -45.90 -2.59 24.40
C ALA A 92 -44.47 -2.66 23.81
N GLY A 93 -43.64 -1.63 24.02
CA GLY A 93 -42.26 -1.57 23.57
C GLY A 93 -41.30 -2.45 24.37
N GLN A 94 -41.69 -2.94 25.55
CA GLN A 94 -40.79 -3.65 26.47
C GLN A 94 -40.19 -4.97 25.96
N ILE A 95 -40.83 -5.63 25.00
CA ILE A 95 -40.25 -6.80 24.32
C ILE A 95 -39.21 -6.40 23.27
N LYS A 96 -39.41 -5.26 22.59
CA LYS A 96 -38.44 -4.65 21.66
C LYS A 96 -37.30 -3.92 22.38
N LEU A 97 -37.36 -3.77 23.71
CA LEU A 97 -36.32 -3.13 24.53
C LEU A 97 -35.08 -4.01 24.78
N ARG A 98 -35.11 -5.30 24.41
CA ARG A 98 -33.97 -6.21 24.68
C ARG A 98 -32.94 -6.29 23.56
N GLU A 99 -33.26 -5.74 22.39
CA GLU A 99 -32.38 -5.79 21.23
C GLU A 99 -31.38 -4.63 21.26
N ILE A 100 -30.09 -4.97 21.20
CA ILE A 100 -29.00 -3.99 21.10
C ILE A 100 -28.82 -3.62 19.63
N PRO A 101 -29.01 -2.35 19.24
CA PRO A 101 -28.69 -1.91 17.88
C PRO A 101 -27.18 -2.10 17.66
N THR A 102 -26.84 -2.82 16.60
CA THR A 102 -25.47 -3.22 16.31
C THR A 102 -25.15 -2.95 14.84
N ALA A 103 -24.13 -2.15 14.58
CA ALA A 103 -23.59 -1.96 13.24
C ALA A 103 -22.44 -2.94 12.99
N ALA A 104 -22.59 -3.83 12.01
CA ALA A 104 -21.52 -4.71 11.57
C ALA A 104 -20.75 -4.06 10.42
N LEU A 105 -19.54 -3.57 10.70
CA LEU A 105 -18.68 -2.89 9.74
C LEU A 105 -17.66 -3.89 9.17
N VAL A 106 -17.86 -4.26 7.90
CA VAL A 106 -16.95 -5.13 7.14
C VAL A 106 -15.83 -4.26 6.59
N LEU A 107 -14.67 -4.29 7.25
CA LEU A 107 -13.52 -3.44 6.92
C LEU A 107 -12.46 -4.16 6.06
N GLY A 108 -12.49 -5.50 6.00
CA GLY A 108 -11.52 -6.29 5.24
C GLY A 108 -10.29 -6.72 6.07
N VAL A 109 -9.35 -7.42 5.41
CA VAL A 109 -8.22 -8.12 6.06
C VAL A 109 -7.11 -7.18 6.57
N ASN A 110 -7.16 -5.89 6.22
CA ASN A 110 -6.12 -4.90 6.52
C ASN A 110 -6.22 -4.29 7.93
N VAL A 111 -5.92 -5.10 8.96
CA VAL A 111 -6.01 -4.74 10.39
C VAL A 111 -5.30 -3.43 10.75
N THR A 112 -4.18 -3.09 10.09
CA THR A 112 -3.40 -1.88 10.39
C THR A 112 -4.14 -0.60 10.04
N ASP A 113 -4.96 -0.62 8.98
CA ASP A 113 -5.61 0.57 8.44
C ASP A 113 -6.88 0.90 9.24
N HIS A 114 -7.49 -0.12 9.86
CA HIS A 114 -8.69 0.00 10.70
C HIS A 114 -8.48 0.98 11.84
N ASP A 115 -7.28 1.03 12.42
CA ASP A 115 -7.00 1.96 13.51
C ASP A 115 -7.17 3.43 13.12
N LEU A 116 -6.80 3.81 11.89
CA LEU A 116 -7.01 5.18 11.40
C LEU A 116 -8.50 5.42 11.13
N THR A 117 -9.17 4.48 10.45
CA THR A 117 -10.60 4.59 10.15
C THR A 117 -11.43 4.68 11.43
N PHE A 118 -11.10 3.93 12.48
CA PHE A 118 -11.79 4.00 13.76
C PHE A 118 -11.49 5.29 14.54
N ARG A 119 -10.30 5.89 14.41
CA ARG A 119 -10.03 7.22 14.98
C ARG A 119 -10.88 8.28 14.29
N SER A 120 -10.87 8.32 12.95
CA SER A 120 -11.72 9.25 12.18
C SER A 120 -13.20 9.03 12.47
N LEU A 121 -13.63 7.77 12.64
CA LEU A 121 -15.00 7.45 13.05
C LEU A 121 -15.30 7.99 14.46
N THR A 122 -14.38 7.83 15.41
CA THR A 122 -14.57 8.30 16.78
C THR A 122 -14.72 9.83 16.81
N GLU A 123 -13.89 10.55 16.08
CA GLU A 123 -13.98 12.01 15.91
C GLU A 123 -15.28 12.44 15.23
N ALA A 124 -15.70 11.74 14.16
CA ALA A 124 -16.96 12.02 13.46
C ALA A 124 -18.19 11.79 14.36
N LEU A 125 -18.19 10.72 15.16
CA LEU A 125 -19.28 10.40 16.10
C LEU A 125 -19.34 11.37 17.28
N GLN A 126 -18.19 11.79 17.81
CA GLN A 126 -18.10 12.80 18.86
C GLN A 126 -18.68 14.15 18.41
N ASN A 127 -18.47 14.53 17.16
CA ASN A 127 -18.97 15.79 16.61
C ASN A 127 -20.47 15.78 16.32
N ASN A 128 -21.02 14.65 15.84
CA ASN A 128 -22.37 14.60 15.27
C ASN A 128 -23.42 13.90 16.15
N VAL A 129 -23.05 12.82 16.85
CA VAL A 129 -24.03 11.87 17.41
C VAL A 129 -23.94 11.71 18.91
N THR A 130 -22.74 11.58 19.50
CA THR A 130 -22.57 11.34 20.94
C THR A 130 -21.20 11.73 21.47
N PRO A 131 -21.10 12.39 22.63
CA PRO A 131 -19.82 12.62 23.30
C PRO A 131 -19.16 11.33 23.85
N TYR A 132 -19.94 10.26 24.06
CA TYR A 132 -19.45 9.01 24.66
C TYR A 132 -19.21 7.92 23.62
N VAL A 133 -18.00 7.86 23.09
CA VAL A 133 -17.56 6.83 22.15
C VAL A 133 -16.36 6.10 22.73
N VAL A 134 -16.45 4.78 22.80
CA VAL A 134 -15.45 3.92 23.42
C VAL A 134 -14.89 2.94 22.40
N SER A 135 -13.58 2.73 22.37
CA SER A 135 -12.96 1.75 21.48
C SER A 135 -12.19 0.68 22.24
N LEU A 136 -12.63 -0.56 22.08
CA LEU A 136 -12.08 -1.73 22.76
C LEU A 136 -11.33 -2.63 21.77
N GLN A 137 -10.16 -3.10 22.21
CA GLN A 137 -9.35 -4.09 21.49
C GLN A 137 -9.37 -5.42 22.25
N ALA A 138 -9.32 -6.53 21.51
CA ALA A 138 -9.37 -7.87 22.10
C ALA A 138 -8.16 -8.18 23.00
N LYS A 139 -6.99 -7.63 22.67
CA LYS A 139 -5.73 -7.82 23.43
C LYS A 139 -5.82 -7.37 24.88
N ASP A 140 -6.67 -6.38 25.16
CA ASP A 140 -6.81 -5.80 26.49
C ASP A 140 -7.93 -6.45 27.30
N CYS A 141 -8.72 -7.33 26.68
CA CYS A 141 -9.94 -7.90 27.25
C CYS A 141 -9.91 -9.44 27.25
N PRO A 142 -9.02 -10.09 28.04
CA PRO A 142 -9.04 -11.55 28.18
C PRO A 142 -10.25 -12.04 28.99
N ASP A 143 -10.66 -11.28 30.01
CA ASP A 143 -11.75 -11.62 30.92
C ASP A 143 -12.80 -10.50 30.99
N MET A 144 -14.02 -10.85 31.40
CA MET A 144 -15.12 -9.91 31.63
C MET A 144 -14.78 -8.77 32.60
N LYS A 145 -13.96 -9.05 33.62
CA LYS A 145 -13.52 -8.03 34.58
C LYS A 145 -12.66 -6.96 33.90
N HIS A 146 -11.70 -7.38 33.07
CA HIS A 146 -10.83 -6.47 32.33
C HIS A 146 -11.62 -5.70 31.28
N PHE A 147 -12.58 -6.35 30.62
CA PHE A 147 -13.49 -5.72 29.67
C PHE A 147 -14.28 -4.57 30.31
N LEU A 148 -14.97 -4.84 31.42
CA LEU A 148 -15.76 -3.83 32.14
C LEU A 148 -14.89 -2.72 32.74
N GLN A 149 -13.74 -3.08 33.31
CA GLN A 149 -12.80 -2.09 33.84
C GLN A 149 -12.32 -1.13 32.74
N LYS A 150 -11.98 -1.66 31.56
CA LYS A 150 -11.53 -0.86 30.43
C LYS A 150 -12.66 0.00 29.86
N LEU A 151 -13.87 -0.56 29.73
CA LEU A 151 -15.06 0.17 29.30
C LEU A 151 -15.32 1.39 30.20
N VAL A 152 -15.32 1.18 31.52
CA VAL A 152 -15.49 2.27 32.49
C VAL A 152 -14.35 3.27 32.40
N SER A 153 -13.10 2.79 32.33
CA SER A 153 -11.94 3.69 32.25
C SER A 153 -12.04 4.67 31.08
N GLN A 154 -12.44 4.18 29.91
CA GLN A 154 -12.55 5.01 28.71
C GLN A 154 -13.78 5.92 28.74
N LEU A 155 -14.90 5.49 29.35
CA LEU A 155 -16.07 6.35 29.55
C LEU A 155 -15.80 7.50 30.51
N MET A 156 -15.04 7.23 31.58
CA MET A 156 -14.60 8.25 32.52
C MET A 156 -13.64 9.24 31.85
N ASP A 157 -12.67 8.75 31.06
CA ASP A 157 -11.70 9.58 30.34
C ASP A 157 -12.37 10.44 29.26
N CYS A 158 -13.35 9.91 28.51
CA CYS A 158 -14.13 10.69 27.52
C CYS A 158 -14.87 11.88 28.17
N CYS A 159 -15.25 11.76 29.43
CA CYS A 159 -15.93 12.82 30.17
C CYS A 159 -14.96 13.94 30.62
N VAL A 160 -13.65 13.65 30.69
CA VAL A 160 -12.58 14.61 31.05
C VAL A 160 -12.12 15.39 29.82
N ASP A 161 -12.02 14.74 28.64
CA ASP A 161 -11.56 15.40 27.39
C ASP A 161 -12.48 16.54 26.92
N ILE A 162 -13.77 16.51 27.27
CA ILE A 162 -14.72 17.60 26.96
C ILE A 162 -14.49 18.82 27.88
N LYS A 163 -13.76 18.67 28.99
CA LYS A 163 -13.65 19.68 30.06
C LYS A 163 -12.26 20.27 30.29
N SER A 164 -11.19 19.84 29.61
CA SER A 164 -9.85 20.39 29.87
C SER A 164 -8.98 20.54 28.62
N LYS A 165 -8.97 21.75 28.05
CA LYS A 165 -7.74 22.37 27.54
C LYS A 165 -7.26 23.38 28.58
N GLU A 166 -6.79 22.89 29.72
CA GLU A 166 -5.91 23.62 30.63
C GLU A 166 -5.31 22.60 31.62
N GLU A 167 -4.06 22.25 31.31
CA GLU A 167 -2.96 21.85 32.20
C GLU A 167 -3.04 20.61 33.11
N GLU A 168 -1.95 19.84 32.99
CA GLU A 168 -1.44 18.76 33.84
C GLU A 168 -2.16 17.41 33.84
N SER A 169 -1.55 16.50 33.07
CA SER A 169 -1.70 15.05 33.16
C SER A 169 -1.38 14.53 34.57
N VAL A 170 -2.37 14.54 35.46
CA VAL A 170 -2.34 13.70 36.66
C VAL A 170 -2.78 12.31 36.23
N GLN A 171 -1.82 11.37 36.19
CA GLN A 171 -2.09 9.94 36.13
C GLN A 171 -3.00 9.56 37.31
N VAL A 172 -4.30 9.54 37.11
CA VAL A 172 -5.23 8.89 38.05
C VAL A 172 -5.02 7.39 37.87
N THR A 173 -4.12 6.82 38.67
CA THR A 173 -4.05 5.38 38.90
C THR A 173 -5.41 4.91 39.38
N GLN A 174 -6.20 4.35 38.47
CA GLN A 174 -7.49 3.74 38.77
C GLN A 174 -7.26 2.61 39.77
N ARG A 175 -7.71 2.84 41.01
CA ARG A 175 -7.70 1.81 42.05
C ARG A 175 -8.49 0.62 41.54
N LYS A 176 -8.04 -0.59 41.87
CA LYS A 176 -8.71 -1.87 41.57
C LYS A 176 -10.05 -1.97 42.33
N THR A 177 -11.02 -1.13 41.97
CA THR A 177 -12.40 -1.22 42.43
C THR A 177 -13.15 -2.18 41.52
N HIS A 178 -14.04 -2.99 42.11
CA HIS A 178 -14.93 -3.88 41.36
C HIS A 178 -15.92 -3.02 40.58
N TYR A 179 -15.71 -2.90 39.26
CA TYR A 179 -16.66 -2.25 38.37
C TYR A 179 -17.77 -3.24 38.03
N SER A 180 -19.00 -2.89 38.40
CA SER A 180 -20.23 -3.61 38.01
C SER A 180 -20.99 -2.80 36.96
N MET A 181 -21.88 -3.46 36.21
CA MET A 181 -22.79 -2.78 35.29
C MET A 181 -23.70 -1.77 36.02
N ASP A 182 -24.05 -2.04 37.28
CA ASP A 182 -24.81 -1.09 38.12
C ASP A 182 -24.00 0.19 38.45
N SER A 183 -22.69 0.06 38.59
CA SER A 183 -21.79 1.22 38.73
C SER A 183 -21.75 2.07 37.45
N LEU A 184 -21.90 1.44 36.28
CA LEU A 184 -22.02 2.13 34.98
C LEU A 184 -23.36 2.83 34.85
N SER A 185 -24.47 2.15 35.19
CA SER A 185 -25.82 2.74 35.18
C SER A 185 -25.89 3.96 36.12
N SER A 186 -25.42 3.83 37.36
CA SER A 186 -25.42 4.93 38.32
C SER A 186 -24.52 6.11 37.89
N TRP A 187 -23.37 5.82 37.28
CA TRP A 187 -22.53 6.85 36.67
C TRP A 187 -23.25 7.56 35.52
N TYR A 188 -23.83 6.81 34.58
CA TYR A 188 -24.51 7.37 33.42
C TYR A 188 -25.71 8.22 33.82
N MET A 189 -26.49 7.78 34.81
CA MET A 189 -27.59 8.55 35.40
C MET A 189 -27.07 9.84 36.07
N THR A 190 -25.93 9.78 36.77
CA THR A 190 -25.31 10.97 37.39
C THR A 190 -24.87 11.99 36.34
N VAL A 191 -24.33 11.54 35.20
CA VAL A 191 -23.82 12.42 34.15
C VAL A 191 -24.94 13.02 33.31
N THR A 192 -25.98 12.25 33.02
CA THR A 192 -27.18 12.72 32.28
C THR A 192 -28.11 13.59 33.12
N GLN A 193 -28.16 13.42 34.45
CA GLN A 193 -28.93 14.30 35.34
C GLN A 193 -28.25 15.64 35.61
N LYS A 194 -26.90 15.71 35.58
CA LYS A 194 -26.15 16.97 35.78
C LYS A 194 -26.36 18.01 34.67
N THR A 195 -26.91 17.62 33.51
CA THR A 195 -27.26 18.55 32.43
C THR A 195 -28.63 19.22 32.59
N ASP A 196 -29.44 18.82 33.59
CA ASP A 196 -30.73 19.45 33.91
C ASP A 196 -30.73 20.15 35.28
N PRO A 197 -30.07 21.32 35.47
CA PRO A 197 -30.42 22.21 36.56
C PRO A 197 -31.58 23.14 36.15
N LYS A 198 -32.70 23.01 36.86
CA LYS A 198 -33.89 23.87 36.80
C LYS A 198 -33.54 25.37 36.77
N MET A 199 -33.77 26.06 35.65
CA MET A 199 -33.96 27.52 35.61
C MET A 199 -35.12 27.91 34.66
N PRO A 200 -35.88 28.98 34.96
CA PRO A 200 -37.19 29.22 34.38
C PRO A 200 -37.11 29.85 32.98
N SER A 201 -37.87 29.25 32.05
CA SER A 201 -38.61 29.89 30.94
C SER A 201 -38.27 31.37 30.63
N LYS A 202 -37.46 31.61 29.60
CA LYS A 202 -37.73 32.49 28.43
C LYS A 202 -36.44 32.77 27.64
N LYS A 203 -36.48 32.47 26.33
CA LYS A 203 -35.43 32.55 25.27
C LYS A 203 -34.72 31.21 24.99
N ARG A 204 -35.33 30.41 24.10
CA ARG A 204 -34.71 29.23 23.48
C ARG A 204 -34.18 29.60 22.09
N THR A 205 -32.88 29.48 21.89
CA THR A 205 -32.23 29.22 20.60
C THR A 205 -31.52 27.88 20.74
N THR A 206 -32.10 26.84 20.12
CA THR A 206 -31.50 25.55 19.71
C THR A 206 -30.39 24.96 20.60
N SER A 207 -30.73 24.36 21.73
CA SER A 207 -29.82 23.51 22.52
C SER A 207 -30.53 22.39 23.30
N SER A 208 -31.62 21.84 22.77
CA SER A 208 -32.43 20.80 23.41
C SER A 208 -32.48 19.49 22.61
N GLN A 209 -31.34 18.99 22.12
CA GLN A 209 -31.28 17.76 21.32
C GLN A 209 -30.90 16.49 22.12
N TRP A 210 -30.40 16.62 23.35
CA TRP A 210 -29.76 15.50 24.05
C TRP A 210 -30.57 15.02 25.25
N GLN A 211 -31.74 14.44 25.01
CA GLN A 211 -32.42 13.62 26.03
C GLN A 211 -31.78 12.22 25.96
N SER A 212 -30.79 11.95 26.82
CA SER A 212 -29.98 10.72 26.93
C SER A 212 -29.07 10.37 25.73
N PRO A 213 -27.82 10.87 25.66
CA PRO A 213 -26.88 10.50 24.59
C PRO A 213 -26.55 8.99 24.62
N PRO A 214 -26.67 8.24 23.51
CA PRO A 214 -26.23 6.85 23.51
C PRO A 214 -24.75 6.71 23.83
N VAL A 215 -24.36 5.54 24.34
CA VAL A 215 -22.96 5.17 24.47
C VAL A 215 -22.62 4.22 23.33
N VAL A 216 -21.68 4.62 22.48
CA VAL A 216 -21.23 3.81 21.35
C VAL A 216 -19.98 3.05 21.74
N VAL A 217 -20.03 1.72 21.68
CA VAL A 217 -18.89 0.84 21.95
C VAL A 217 -18.43 0.20 20.63
N ILE A 218 -17.22 0.56 20.22
CA ILE A 218 -16.55 0.05 19.03
C ILE A 218 -15.67 -1.14 19.45
N LEU A 219 -16.02 -2.33 18.98
CA LEU A 219 -15.18 -3.51 19.08
C LEU A 219 -14.35 -3.62 17.80
N LYS A 220 -13.06 -3.25 17.86
CA LYS A 220 -12.21 -3.17 16.66
C LYS A 220 -12.00 -4.52 15.97
N ASP A 221 -11.72 -5.57 16.77
CA ASP A 221 -11.34 -6.89 16.28
C ASP A 221 -12.26 -7.97 16.85
N MET A 222 -13.49 -8.07 16.34
CA MET A 222 -14.51 -8.99 16.84
C MET A 222 -14.03 -10.46 16.83
N GLU A 223 -13.23 -10.84 15.84
CA GLU A 223 -12.72 -12.21 15.62
C GLU A 223 -11.72 -12.68 16.67
N SER A 224 -11.00 -11.74 17.30
CA SER A 224 -9.96 -12.07 18.28
C SER A 224 -10.49 -12.13 19.73
N PHE A 225 -11.75 -11.75 19.97
CA PHE A 225 -12.32 -11.82 21.32
C PHE A 225 -12.62 -13.24 21.75
N ALA A 226 -12.45 -13.51 23.04
CA ALA A 226 -12.91 -14.74 23.64
C ALA A 226 -14.44 -14.83 23.55
N THR A 227 -14.94 -15.91 22.96
CA THR A 227 -16.37 -16.15 22.73
C THR A 227 -17.22 -15.99 24.00
N LYS A 228 -16.71 -16.47 25.15
CA LYS A 228 -17.41 -16.37 26.45
C LYS A 228 -17.59 -14.91 26.90
N VAL A 229 -16.52 -14.11 26.81
CA VAL A 229 -16.55 -12.69 27.20
C VAL A 229 -17.55 -11.92 26.36
N LEU A 230 -17.58 -12.17 25.05
CA LEU A 230 -18.49 -11.46 24.15
C LEU A 230 -19.95 -11.83 24.40
N GLN A 231 -20.23 -13.12 24.65
CA GLN A 231 -21.58 -13.60 25.01
C GLN A 231 -22.06 -13.03 26.34
N ASP A 232 -21.25 -13.15 27.39
CA ASP A 232 -21.59 -12.66 28.73
C ASP A 232 -21.82 -11.15 28.70
N PHE A 233 -20.98 -10.40 27.98
CA PHE A 233 -21.15 -8.96 27.83
C PHE A 233 -22.46 -8.57 27.15
N ILE A 234 -22.84 -9.23 26.05
CA ILE A 234 -24.10 -8.94 25.36
C ILE A 234 -25.30 -9.27 26.25
N ILE A 235 -25.28 -10.42 26.94
CA ILE A 235 -26.37 -10.83 27.84
C ILE A 235 -26.51 -9.84 28.99
N ILE A 236 -25.40 -9.46 29.64
CA ILE A 236 -25.40 -8.48 30.73
C ILE A 236 -25.89 -7.13 30.22
N SER A 237 -25.40 -6.68 29.06
CA SER A 237 -25.79 -5.37 28.50
C SER A 237 -27.27 -5.34 28.12
N SER A 238 -27.80 -6.41 27.52
CA SER A 238 -29.20 -6.54 27.13
C SER A 238 -30.16 -6.39 28.31
N GLN A 239 -29.77 -6.85 29.50
CA GLN A 239 -30.56 -6.72 30.72
C GLN A 239 -30.61 -5.29 31.27
N HIS A 240 -29.62 -4.44 30.95
CA HIS A 240 -29.47 -3.09 31.51
C HIS A 240 -29.75 -1.98 30.47
N LEU A 241 -30.33 -2.32 29.31
CA LEU A 241 -30.56 -1.35 28.22
C LEU A 241 -31.53 -0.21 28.58
N HIS A 242 -32.42 -0.41 29.56
CA HIS A 242 -33.39 0.60 29.98
C HIS A 242 -32.74 1.78 30.70
N GLU A 243 -31.65 1.53 31.42
CA GLU A 243 -30.86 2.56 32.11
C GLU A 243 -29.67 3.05 31.27
N PHE A 244 -29.20 2.22 30.33
CA PHE A 244 -27.98 2.46 29.59
C PHE A 244 -28.18 2.23 28.08
N PRO A 245 -28.42 3.30 27.28
CA PRO A 245 -28.57 3.19 25.83
C PRO A 245 -27.23 2.83 25.18
N LEU A 246 -27.02 1.54 24.93
CA LEU A 246 -25.81 1.00 24.32
C LEU A 246 -26.00 0.75 22.82
N ILE A 247 -25.03 1.17 22.02
CA ILE A 247 -24.91 0.81 20.61
C ILE A 247 -23.57 0.13 20.38
N LEU A 248 -23.57 -0.99 19.67
CA LEU A 248 -22.36 -1.74 19.36
C LEU A 248 -21.94 -1.54 17.91
N ILE A 249 -20.64 -1.33 17.67
CA ILE A 249 -20.05 -1.36 16.33
C ILE A 249 -19.05 -2.51 16.28
N PHE A 250 -19.29 -3.48 15.41
CA PHE A 250 -18.39 -4.61 15.21
C PHE A 250 -17.47 -4.32 14.03
N GLY A 251 -16.18 -4.24 14.28
CA GLY A 251 -15.14 -4.32 13.26
C GLY A 251 -14.93 -5.78 12.86
N ILE A 252 -15.30 -6.09 11.62
CA ILE A 252 -15.18 -7.43 11.05
C ILE A 252 -14.18 -7.38 9.89
N ALA A 253 -13.18 -8.25 9.96
CA ALA A 253 -12.19 -8.37 8.90
C ALA A 253 -12.70 -9.29 7.77
N THR A 254 -13.38 -10.37 8.14
CA THR A 254 -13.90 -11.39 7.20
C THR A 254 -15.36 -11.15 6.81
N SER A 255 -16.09 -12.23 6.50
CA SER A 255 -17.51 -12.16 6.13
C SER A 255 -18.40 -12.20 7.38
N PRO A 256 -19.65 -11.68 7.31
CA PRO A 256 -20.58 -11.65 8.45
C PRO A 256 -20.91 -13.02 9.07
N ILE A 257 -20.61 -14.11 8.37
CA ILE A 257 -20.74 -15.49 8.86
C ILE A 257 -19.96 -15.70 10.17
N ILE A 258 -18.90 -14.93 10.40
CA ILE A 258 -18.12 -14.99 11.65
C ILE A 258 -18.96 -14.62 12.88
N ILE A 259 -19.94 -13.73 12.72
CA ILE A 259 -20.88 -13.35 13.78
C ILE A 259 -21.68 -14.57 14.22
N HIS A 260 -22.24 -15.32 13.26
CA HIS A 260 -23.00 -16.55 13.54
C HIS A 260 -22.14 -17.67 14.12
N ARG A 261 -20.83 -17.68 13.83
CA ARG A 261 -19.91 -18.68 14.39
C ARG A 261 -19.53 -18.36 15.83
N LEU A 262 -19.33 -17.09 16.16
CA LEU A 262 -18.91 -16.66 17.50
C LEU A 262 -20.11 -16.50 18.44
N LEU A 263 -21.24 -16.01 17.92
CA LEU A 263 -22.46 -15.80 18.68
C LEU A 263 -23.46 -16.93 18.42
N PRO A 264 -23.87 -17.69 19.46
CA PRO A 264 -24.95 -18.65 19.32
C PRO A 264 -26.25 -17.91 18.99
N HIS A 265 -27.23 -18.64 18.46
CA HIS A 265 -28.53 -18.09 18.08
C HIS A 265 -29.20 -17.35 19.25
N ALA A 266 -29.07 -17.86 20.47
CA ALA A 266 -29.62 -17.22 21.67
C ALA A 266 -29.12 -15.79 21.92
N VAL A 267 -27.85 -15.50 21.58
CA VAL A 267 -27.25 -14.17 21.73
C VAL A 267 -27.48 -13.33 20.48
N SER A 268 -27.47 -13.95 19.29
CA SER A 268 -27.75 -13.25 18.04
C SER A 268 -29.15 -12.64 17.99
N SER A 269 -30.16 -13.31 18.59
CA SER A 269 -31.52 -12.77 18.71
C SER A 269 -31.61 -11.53 19.61
N LEU A 270 -30.57 -11.21 20.39
CA LEU A 270 -30.50 -10.00 21.22
C LEU A 270 -29.88 -8.81 20.47
N LEU A 271 -29.44 -8.99 19.21
CA LEU A 271 -28.81 -7.93 18.44
C LEU A 271 -29.69 -7.57 17.23
N CYS A 272 -29.96 -6.28 17.06
CA CYS A 272 -30.51 -5.75 15.82
C CYS A 272 -29.34 -5.33 14.93
N ILE A 273 -28.93 -6.22 14.02
CA ILE A 273 -27.72 -6.05 13.22
C ILE A 273 -28.00 -5.43 11.85
N GLU A 274 -27.35 -4.32 11.55
CA GLU A 274 -27.29 -3.73 10.20
C GLU A 274 -25.88 -3.86 9.64
N LEU A 275 -25.77 -4.24 8.37
CA LEU A 275 -24.50 -4.51 7.72
C LEU A 275 -24.01 -3.28 6.96
N PHE A 276 -22.80 -2.84 7.27
CA PHE A 276 -22.09 -1.78 6.57
C PHE A 276 -20.85 -2.37 5.90
N GLN A 277 -20.73 -2.15 4.59
CA GLN A 277 -19.58 -2.60 3.83
C GLN A 277 -18.65 -1.43 3.56
N SER A 278 -17.39 -1.56 3.97
CA SER A 278 -16.35 -0.60 3.61
C SER A 278 -15.86 -0.79 2.17
N LEU A 279 -15.21 0.24 1.65
CA LEU A 279 -14.58 0.22 0.34
C LEU A 279 -13.45 -0.85 0.32
N PRO A 280 -13.32 -1.61 -0.78
CA PRO A 280 -12.26 -2.60 -0.88
C PRO A 280 -10.88 -1.92 -1.00
N CYS A 281 -9.87 -2.50 -0.35
CA CYS A 281 -8.51 -1.97 -0.31
C CYS A 281 -7.89 -1.76 -1.70
N LYS A 282 -8.28 -2.58 -2.69
CA LYS A 282 -7.83 -2.46 -4.08
C LYS A 282 -8.27 -1.14 -4.71
N GLU A 283 -9.51 -0.70 -4.44
CA GLU A 283 -10.02 0.57 -4.96
C GLU A 283 -9.36 1.74 -4.24
N HIS A 284 -9.22 1.65 -2.92
CA HIS A 284 -8.49 2.65 -2.16
C HIS A 284 -7.06 2.82 -2.68
N LEU A 285 -6.31 1.73 -2.91
CA LEU A 285 -4.97 1.81 -3.49
C LEU A 285 -4.99 2.48 -4.86
N THR A 286 -5.95 2.15 -5.75
CA THR A 286 -6.00 2.81 -7.06
C THR A 286 -6.24 4.31 -6.97
N THR A 287 -7.09 4.74 -6.04
CA THR A 287 -7.36 6.16 -5.80
C THR A 287 -6.14 6.86 -5.21
N VAL A 288 -5.45 6.22 -4.26
CA VAL A 288 -4.20 6.72 -3.66
C VAL A 288 -3.12 6.85 -4.74
N LEU A 289 -2.95 5.85 -5.61
CA LEU A 289 -1.98 5.90 -6.70
C LEU A 289 -2.30 7.02 -7.70
N ASP A 290 -3.56 7.16 -8.12
CA ASP A 290 -3.98 8.21 -9.06
C ASP A 290 -3.76 9.62 -8.48
N LYS A 291 -4.08 9.80 -7.19
CA LYS A 291 -3.98 11.10 -6.51
C LYS A 291 -2.57 11.45 -6.04
N LEU A 292 -1.76 10.48 -5.60
CA LEU A 292 -0.41 10.74 -5.09
C LEU A 292 0.68 10.59 -6.16
N LEU A 293 0.68 9.52 -6.95
CA LEU A 293 1.77 9.27 -7.89
C LEU A 293 1.51 9.85 -9.27
N LEU A 294 0.27 9.73 -9.77
CA LEU A 294 -0.12 10.22 -11.09
C LEU A 294 -0.54 11.70 -11.10
N THR A 295 -0.40 12.39 -9.96
CA THR A 295 -0.50 13.86 -9.93
C THR A 295 0.84 14.48 -10.26
N THR A 296 0.79 15.64 -10.91
CA THR A 296 1.97 16.42 -11.28
C THR A 296 2.39 17.40 -10.20
N GLN A 297 1.56 17.55 -9.16
CA GLN A 297 1.86 18.36 -7.98
C GLN A 297 3.14 17.90 -7.28
N PHE A 298 3.41 16.59 -7.30
CA PHE A 298 4.63 16.03 -6.73
C PHE A 298 5.69 15.83 -7.82
N PRO A 299 6.88 16.45 -7.69
CA PRO A 299 7.96 16.28 -8.65
C PRO A 299 8.58 14.89 -8.58
N PHE A 300 8.55 14.25 -7.40
CA PHE A 300 9.08 12.90 -7.21
C PHE A 300 8.24 11.85 -7.92
N LYS A 301 8.91 10.94 -8.65
CA LYS A 301 8.32 9.81 -9.34
C LYS A 301 9.09 8.52 -9.05
N ILE A 302 8.39 7.41 -9.16
CA ILE A 302 8.98 6.07 -9.00
C ILE A 302 9.15 5.42 -10.36
N ASN A 303 10.25 4.68 -10.52
CA ASN A 303 10.45 3.84 -11.69
C ASN A 303 9.55 2.58 -11.62
N GLU A 304 9.34 1.95 -12.77
CA GLU A 304 8.55 0.74 -12.98
C GLU A 304 8.89 -0.35 -11.98
N LYS A 305 10.15 -0.78 -11.92
CA LYS A 305 10.58 -1.91 -11.10
C LYS A 305 10.25 -1.67 -9.61
N VAL A 306 10.35 -0.43 -9.16
CA VAL A 306 9.98 -0.04 -7.79
C VAL A 306 8.48 -0.14 -7.60
N LEU A 307 7.70 0.40 -8.54
CA LEU A 307 6.23 0.33 -8.50
C LEU A 307 5.73 -1.12 -8.56
N GLN A 308 6.32 -1.97 -9.39
CA GLN A 308 6.03 -3.40 -9.45
C GLN A 308 6.32 -4.08 -8.12
N VAL A 309 7.49 -3.84 -7.51
CA VAL A 309 7.83 -4.41 -6.18
C VAL A 309 6.81 -3.99 -5.13
N LEU A 310 6.49 -2.69 -5.03
CA LEU A 310 5.52 -2.19 -4.06
C LEU A 310 4.11 -2.75 -4.31
N THR A 311 3.69 -2.83 -5.57
CA THR A 311 2.39 -3.38 -5.97
C THR A 311 2.33 -4.89 -5.72
N ASN A 312 3.42 -5.63 -5.95
CA ASN A 312 3.51 -7.06 -5.67
C ASN A 312 3.45 -7.35 -4.17
N ILE A 313 4.14 -6.54 -3.35
CA ILE A 313 4.03 -6.63 -1.89
C ILE A 313 2.57 -6.42 -1.46
N PHE A 314 1.87 -5.44 -2.04
CA PHE A 314 0.47 -5.18 -1.71
C PHE A 314 -0.51 -6.27 -2.19
N LEU A 315 -0.36 -6.76 -3.42
CA LEU A 315 -1.33 -7.70 -4.00
C LEU A 315 -1.12 -9.15 -3.55
N TYR A 316 0.13 -9.57 -3.35
CA TYR A 316 0.47 -10.96 -3.05
C TYR A 316 0.74 -11.24 -1.57
N HIS A 317 1.19 -10.26 -0.80
CA HIS A 317 1.48 -10.44 0.62
C HIS A 317 0.37 -9.85 1.49
N ASP A 318 0.29 -8.51 1.55
CA ASP A 318 -0.62 -7.82 2.49
C ASP A 318 -1.39 -6.71 1.78
N PHE A 319 -2.73 -6.72 1.86
CA PHE A 319 -3.59 -5.64 1.37
C PHE A 319 -3.55 -4.37 2.25
N SER A 320 -2.40 -4.03 2.83
CA SER A 320 -2.21 -2.87 3.72
C SER A 320 -1.74 -1.65 2.94
N ILE A 321 -2.53 -0.57 3.00
CA ILE A 321 -2.15 0.71 2.37
C ILE A 321 -1.06 1.40 3.19
N GLN A 322 -1.06 1.26 4.52
CA GLN A 322 0.01 1.79 5.36
C GLN A 322 1.38 1.23 4.97
N ASN A 323 1.49 -0.08 4.72
CA ASN A 323 2.75 -0.67 4.26
C ASN A 323 3.17 -0.11 2.90
N PHE A 324 2.22 0.11 1.98
CA PHE A 324 2.49 0.75 0.70
C PHE A 324 3.00 2.19 0.86
N ILE A 325 2.36 3.00 1.72
CA ILE A 325 2.77 4.36 2.04
C ILE A 325 4.14 4.40 2.73
N LYS A 326 4.45 3.43 3.61
CA LYS A 326 5.79 3.27 4.20
C LYS A 326 6.83 2.88 3.16
N GLY A 327 6.47 2.04 2.20
CA GLY A 327 7.32 1.74 1.04
C GLY A 327 7.60 2.95 0.17
N LEU A 328 6.60 3.81 -0.06
CA LEU A 328 6.79 5.11 -0.72
C LEU A 328 7.67 6.05 0.10
N GLN A 329 7.47 6.11 1.42
CA GLN A 329 8.30 6.90 2.32
C GLN A 329 9.78 6.47 2.25
N LEU A 330 10.03 5.16 2.25
CA LEU A 330 11.38 4.61 2.12
C LEU A 330 11.98 4.88 0.75
N SER A 331 11.18 4.79 -0.32
CA SER A 331 11.62 5.12 -1.69
C SER A 331 12.01 6.59 -1.82
N LEU A 332 11.20 7.48 -1.23
CA LEU A 332 11.46 8.91 -1.18
C LEU A 332 12.76 9.18 -0.41
N LEU A 333 12.92 8.57 0.77
CA LEU A 333 14.10 8.73 1.61
C LEU A 333 15.37 8.23 0.89
N GLU A 334 15.34 7.03 0.31
CA GLU A 334 16.49 6.44 -0.38
C GLU A 334 16.90 7.27 -1.60
N HIS A 335 15.93 7.80 -2.36
CA HIS A 335 16.20 8.72 -3.45
C HIS A 335 16.90 9.99 -2.98
N PHE A 336 16.32 10.68 -1.99
CA PHE A 336 16.89 11.89 -1.43
C PHE A 336 18.18 11.64 -0.65
N TYR A 337 18.51 10.42 -0.24
CA TYR A 337 19.75 10.06 0.45
C TYR A 337 20.87 9.69 -0.54
N SER A 338 20.55 8.89 -1.56
CA SER A 338 21.51 8.38 -2.53
C SER A 338 22.03 9.48 -3.47
N GLN A 339 21.15 10.34 -3.97
CA GLN A 339 21.47 11.21 -5.10
C GLN A 339 21.56 12.71 -4.71
N PRO A 340 22.72 13.39 -4.89
CA PRO A 340 22.88 14.82 -4.59
C PRO A 340 22.01 15.74 -5.46
N LEU A 341 21.91 15.44 -6.76
CA LEU A 341 21.12 16.25 -7.70
C LEU A 341 19.60 16.22 -7.45
N SER A 342 19.10 15.34 -6.57
CA SER A 342 17.70 15.32 -6.15
C SER A 342 17.27 16.60 -5.44
N VAL A 343 18.22 17.47 -5.05
CA VAL A 343 17.92 18.84 -4.60
C VAL A 343 17.13 19.64 -5.65
N LEU A 344 17.22 19.28 -6.93
CA LEU A 344 16.45 19.88 -8.02
C LEU A 344 15.00 19.37 -8.11
N CYS A 345 14.62 18.35 -7.35
CA CYS A 345 13.25 17.85 -7.24
C CYS A 345 12.35 18.81 -6.46
N CYS A 346 12.02 19.94 -7.06
CA CYS A 346 11.14 20.95 -6.50
C CYS A 346 10.21 21.49 -7.57
N ASN A 347 9.27 22.33 -7.14
CA ASN A 347 8.46 23.13 -8.06
C ASN A 347 9.36 23.96 -8.97
N LEU A 348 8.94 24.16 -10.23
CA LEU A 348 9.74 24.84 -11.27
C LEU A 348 10.39 26.17 -10.82
N PRO A 349 9.70 27.09 -10.09
CA PRO A 349 10.31 28.34 -9.65
C PRO A 349 11.46 28.13 -8.66
N GLU A 350 11.32 27.16 -7.75
CA GLU A 350 12.30 26.86 -6.73
C GLU A 350 13.48 26.06 -7.30
N ALA A 351 13.20 25.16 -8.24
CA ALA A 351 14.24 24.46 -9.01
C ALA A 351 15.14 25.44 -9.77
N LYS A 352 14.56 26.44 -10.47
CA LYS A 352 15.34 27.49 -11.15
C LYS A 352 16.24 28.29 -10.22
N ARG A 353 15.74 28.65 -9.03
CA ARG A 353 16.55 29.34 -8.00
C ARG A 353 17.72 28.48 -7.57
N ARG A 354 17.48 27.20 -7.26
CA ARG A 354 18.53 26.25 -6.85
C ARG A 354 19.57 26.04 -7.95
N ILE A 355 19.17 26.02 -9.22
CA ILE A 355 20.08 25.88 -10.37
C ILE A 355 21.09 27.03 -10.44
N ASN A 356 20.62 28.26 -10.20
CA ASN A 356 21.51 29.43 -10.22
C ASN A 356 22.61 29.32 -9.16
N PHE A 357 22.28 28.76 -7.98
CA PHE A 357 23.20 28.59 -6.84
C PHE A 357 23.99 27.26 -6.84
N LEU A 358 23.92 26.44 -7.89
CA LEU A 358 24.67 25.18 -7.93
C LEU A 358 26.18 25.41 -7.85
N SER A 359 26.86 24.58 -7.04
CA SER A 359 28.31 24.49 -6.98
C SER A 359 28.88 23.72 -8.19
N ASN A 360 30.19 23.86 -8.42
CA ASN A 360 30.87 23.19 -9.54
C ASN A 360 30.77 21.66 -9.43
N ASN A 361 30.91 21.09 -8.22
CA ASN A 361 30.76 19.64 -8.01
C ASN A 361 29.36 19.13 -8.41
N GLN A 362 28.30 19.90 -8.15
CA GLN A 362 26.95 19.53 -8.60
C GLN A 362 26.80 19.64 -10.12
N CYS A 363 27.46 20.62 -10.74
CA CYS A 363 27.52 20.73 -12.21
C CYS A 363 28.24 19.52 -12.83
N GLU A 364 29.32 19.04 -12.22
CA GLU A 364 29.97 17.80 -12.63
C GLU A 364 29.07 16.57 -12.46
N ASN A 365 28.29 16.49 -11.37
CA ASN A 365 27.35 15.40 -11.15
C ASN A 365 26.26 15.36 -12.24
N ILE A 366 25.75 16.52 -12.67
CA ILE A 366 24.81 16.62 -13.79
C ILE A 366 25.48 16.11 -15.07
N ARG A 367 26.73 16.49 -15.33
CA ARG A 367 27.49 16.03 -16.51
C ARG A 367 27.77 14.53 -16.50
N ARG A 368 27.95 13.94 -15.32
CA ARG A 368 28.20 12.49 -15.17
C ARG A 368 26.97 11.64 -15.48
N LEU A 369 25.77 12.23 -15.46
CA LEU A 369 24.51 11.51 -15.60
C LEU A 369 24.34 10.85 -16.97
N PRO A 370 23.90 9.57 -17.06
CA PRO A 370 23.75 8.87 -18.33
C PRO A 370 22.84 9.57 -19.33
N SER A 371 21.70 10.08 -18.88
CA SER A 371 20.74 10.76 -19.76
C SER A 371 21.27 12.09 -20.29
N PHE A 372 22.05 12.81 -19.48
CA PHE A 372 22.70 14.03 -19.95
C PHE A 372 23.78 13.73 -20.98
N ARG A 373 24.55 12.64 -20.83
CA ARG A 373 25.52 12.22 -21.87
C ARG A 373 24.85 11.90 -23.20
N ARG A 374 23.74 11.16 -23.17
CA ARG A 374 22.93 10.87 -24.37
C ARG A 374 22.39 12.15 -25.03
N TYR A 375 22.04 13.15 -24.23
CA TYR A 375 21.61 14.46 -24.75
C TYR A 375 22.76 15.19 -25.46
N VAL A 376 23.93 15.25 -24.82
CA VAL A 376 25.12 15.90 -25.40
C VAL A 376 25.54 15.22 -26.71
N GLU A 377 25.49 13.89 -26.79
CA GLU A 377 25.79 13.12 -28.02
C GLU A 377 24.89 13.51 -29.20
N LYS A 378 23.62 13.85 -28.97
CA LYS A 378 22.67 14.26 -30.01
C LYS A 378 22.84 15.71 -30.45
N GLN A 379 23.62 16.52 -29.72
CA GLN A 379 23.74 17.95 -29.95
C GLN A 379 24.90 18.30 -30.91
N THR A 380 24.81 19.48 -31.54
CA THR A 380 25.86 20.08 -32.37
C THR A 380 27.20 20.25 -31.65
N SER A 381 28.32 20.01 -32.35
CA SER A 381 29.70 20.03 -31.81
C SER A 381 30.06 21.31 -31.04
N GLU A 382 29.65 22.49 -31.51
CA GLU A 382 29.89 23.77 -30.82
C GLU A 382 29.22 23.83 -29.44
N LYS A 383 27.97 23.36 -29.35
CA LYS A 383 27.23 23.28 -28.08
C LYS A 383 27.75 22.18 -27.17
N GLN A 384 28.28 21.08 -27.72
CA GLN A 384 28.94 20.05 -26.90
C GLN A 384 30.12 20.65 -26.13
N VAL A 385 30.99 21.42 -26.80
CA VAL A 385 32.12 22.07 -26.14
C VAL A 385 31.65 23.09 -25.09
N ALA A 386 30.61 23.87 -25.41
CA ALA A 386 30.06 24.85 -24.47
C ALA A 386 29.45 24.22 -23.20
N LEU A 387 28.70 23.12 -23.32
CA LEU A 387 28.09 22.40 -22.18
C LEU A 387 29.13 21.71 -21.29
N LEU A 388 30.26 21.31 -21.88
CA LEU A 388 31.34 20.63 -21.16
C LEU A 388 32.29 21.62 -20.46
N THR A 389 32.52 22.81 -21.04
CA THR A 389 33.48 23.79 -20.50
C THR A 389 32.84 24.88 -19.65
N SER A 390 31.64 25.34 -19.99
CA SER A 390 31.02 26.50 -19.35
C SER A 390 29.87 26.12 -18.42
N GLU A 391 29.94 26.58 -17.16
CA GLU A 391 28.90 26.33 -16.15
C GLU A 391 27.62 27.15 -16.41
N ARG A 392 27.75 28.34 -16.99
CA ARG A 392 26.60 29.24 -17.23
C ARG A 392 25.66 28.65 -18.27
N CYS A 393 26.18 28.18 -19.40
CA CYS A 393 25.38 27.53 -20.43
C CYS A 393 24.78 26.22 -19.91
N LEU A 394 25.50 25.45 -19.08
CA LEU A 394 24.93 24.26 -18.44
C LEU A 394 23.73 24.61 -17.55
N LYS A 395 23.84 25.67 -16.74
CA LYS A 395 22.73 26.12 -15.86
C LYS A 395 21.51 26.54 -16.68
N GLU A 396 21.69 27.33 -17.74
CA GLU A 396 20.60 27.72 -18.64
C GLU A 396 19.94 26.50 -19.31
N GLU A 397 20.75 25.58 -19.83
CA GLU A 397 20.25 24.36 -20.48
C GLU A 397 19.51 23.46 -19.48
N THR A 398 20.00 23.30 -18.24
CA THR A 398 19.32 22.49 -17.22
C THR A 398 17.96 23.06 -16.82
N GLN A 399 17.79 24.39 -16.84
CA GLN A 399 16.47 25.01 -16.63
C GLN A 399 15.51 24.63 -17.76
N LEU A 400 15.95 24.72 -19.00
CA LEU A 400 15.16 24.34 -20.17
C LEU A 400 14.78 22.85 -20.14
N LEU A 401 15.72 21.97 -19.78
CA LEU A 401 15.47 20.53 -19.70
C LEU A 401 14.45 20.18 -18.61
N LEU A 402 14.49 20.85 -17.45
CA LEU A 402 13.50 20.62 -16.39
C LEU A 402 12.11 21.15 -16.74
N GLU A 403 12.02 22.27 -17.46
CA GLU A 403 10.74 22.76 -17.99
C GLU A 403 10.15 21.75 -18.97
N ASN A 404 10.95 21.26 -19.92
CA ASN A 404 10.54 20.25 -20.88
C ASN A 404 10.10 18.96 -20.17
N LEU A 405 10.81 18.54 -19.12
CA LEU A 405 10.47 17.36 -18.33
C LEU A 405 9.13 17.53 -17.58
N HIS A 406 8.87 18.72 -17.03
CA HIS A 406 7.60 18.99 -16.37
C HIS A 406 6.44 19.03 -17.38
N VAL A 407 6.62 19.68 -18.53
CA VAL A 407 5.63 19.67 -19.63
C VAL A 407 5.37 18.25 -20.11
N TYR A 408 6.42 17.44 -20.25
CA TYR A 408 6.31 16.03 -20.58
C TYR A 408 5.44 15.29 -19.55
N HIS A 409 5.65 15.47 -18.25
CA HIS A 409 4.81 14.82 -17.23
C HIS A 409 3.34 15.26 -17.28
N MET A 410 3.07 16.57 -17.49
CA MET A 410 1.71 17.08 -17.68
C MET A 410 1.00 16.33 -18.81
N ASN A 411 1.67 16.25 -19.95
CA ASN A 411 1.12 15.65 -21.16
C ASN A 411 0.97 14.13 -20.97
N TYR A 412 1.98 13.48 -20.42
CA TYR A 412 2.00 12.04 -20.17
C TYR A 412 0.80 11.59 -19.31
N PHE A 413 0.57 12.21 -18.15
CA PHE A 413 -0.55 11.81 -17.27
C PHE A 413 -1.92 12.12 -17.87
N LEU A 414 -2.04 13.21 -18.63
CA LEU A 414 -3.27 13.56 -19.32
C LEU A 414 -3.62 12.51 -20.38
N VAL A 415 -2.66 12.15 -21.22
CA VAL A 415 -2.83 11.12 -22.24
C VAL A 415 -3.07 9.75 -21.61
N LEU A 416 -2.36 9.41 -20.54
CA LEU A 416 -2.54 8.15 -19.80
C LEU A 416 -3.96 8.01 -19.25
N ARG A 417 -4.53 9.07 -18.68
CA ARG A 417 -5.93 9.06 -18.20
C ARG A 417 -6.91 8.87 -19.35
N CYS A 418 -6.64 9.46 -20.51
CA CYS A 418 -7.47 9.26 -21.71
C CYS A 418 -7.39 7.80 -22.16
N LEU A 419 -6.18 7.26 -22.30
CA LEU A 419 -5.96 5.85 -22.68
C LEU A 419 -6.61 4.88 -21.69
N HIS A 420 -6.61 5.19 -20.40
CA HIS A 420 -7.31 4.38 -19.39
C HIS A 420 -8.83 4.37 -19.62
N LYS A 421 -9.45 5.49 -20.03
CA LYS A 421 -10.88 5.49 -20.35
C LYS A 421 -11.19 4.61 -21.57
N PHE A 422 -10.33 4.60 -22.58
CA PHE A 422 -10.48 3.68 -23.72
C PHE A 422 -10.31 2.21 -23.27
N THR A 423 -9.27 1.91 -22.51
CA THR A 423 -8.94 0.54 -22.11
C THR A 423 -9.95 -0.03 -21.11
N SER A 424 -10.45 0.80 -20.18
CA SER A 424 -11.46 0.42 -19.17
C SER A 424 -12.81 0.08 -19.79
N SER A 425 -13.13 0.66 -20.95
CA SER A 425 -14.35 0.39 -21.70
C SER A 425 -14.25 -0.83 -22.62
N LEU A 426 -13.05 -1.35 -22.88
CA LEU A 426 -12.84 -2.49 -23.78
C LEU A 426 -13.09 -3.83 -23.07
N PRO A 427 -13.79 -4.78 -23.71
CA PRO A 427 -13.87 -6.15 -23.22
C PRO A 427 -12.50 -6.84 -23.38
N LYS A 428 -12.13 -7.71 -22.42
CA LYS A 428 -10.87 -8.48 -22.32
C LYS A 428 -9.65 -7.79 -21.69
N TYR A 429 -9.68 -6.48 -21.42
CA TYR A 429 -8.63 -5.74 -20.69
C TYR A 429 -7.16 -6.12 -21.02
N PRO A 430 -6.69 -6.00 -22.28
CA PRO A 430 -5.36 -6.47 -22.66
C PRO A 430 -4.23 -5.73 -21.91
N LEU A 431 -4.34 -4.41 -21.79
CA LEU A 431 -3.35 -3.54 -21.12
C LEU A 431 -3.64 -3.33 -19.62
N GLY A 432 -4.60 -4.10 -19.07
CA GLY A 432 -5.01 -4.00 -17.67
C GLY A 432 -6.33 -3.24 -17.44
N ARG A 433 -6.95 -3.52 -16.29
CA ARG A 433 -8.25 -2.97 -15.89
C ARG A 433 -8.09 -1.64 -15.16
N GLN A 434 -7.01 -1.52 -14.38
CA GLN A 434 -6.77 -0.37 -13.50
C GLN A 434 -5.73 0.56 -14.09
N ILE A 435 -5.82 1.86 -13.76
CA ILE A 435 -4.89 2.90 -14.21
C ILE A 435 -3.43 2.58 -13.87
N ARG A 436 -3.19 1.90 -12.74
CA ARG A 436 -1.85 1.49 -12.30
C ARG A 436 -1.21 0.43 -13.21
N GLU A 437 -2.01 -0.50 -13.75
CA GLU A 437 -1.51 -1.57 -14.64
C GLU A 437 -1.12 -0.97 -15.99
N LEU A 438 -1.96 -0.05 -16.49
CA LEU A 438 -1.63 0.73 -17.67
C LEU A 438 -0.37 1.57 -17.46
N TYR A 439 -0.23 2.21 -16.29
CA TYR A 439 0.96 3.00 -15.99
C TYR A 439 2.23 2.14 -15.91
N CYS A 440 2.18 0.97 -15.27
CA CYS A 440 3.30 0.03 -15.25
C CYS A 440 3.67 -0.39 -16.67
N THR A 441 2.72 -0.91 -17.45
CA THR A 441 2.95 -1.39 -18.83
C THR A 441 3.53 -0.32 -19.75
N CYS A 442 3.04 0.93 -19.65
CA CYS A 442 3.56 2.06 -20.42
C CYS A 442 4.99 2.44 -20.03
N LEU A 443 5.40 2.13 -18.80
CA LEU A 443 6.72 2.46 -18.28
C LEU A 443 7.76 1.39 -18.62
N GLU A 444 7.38 0.12 -18.72
CA GLU A 444 8.31 -0.99 -19.04
C GLU A 444 8.74 -0.98 -20.50
N LYS A 445 7.78 -0.77 -21.39
CA LYS A 445 7.98 -0.86 -22.85
C LYS A 445 7.10 0.14 -23.56
N ASN A 446 7.52 0.49 -24.78
CA ASN A 446 6.63 1.20 -25.69
C ASN A 446 5.40 0.34 -25.95
N ILE A 447 4.22 0.92 -25.74
CA ILE A 447 2.95 0.21 -25.88
C ILE A 447 2.74 -0.27 -27.33
N TRP A 448 3.16 0.48 -28.34
CA TRP A 448 2.95 0.09 -29.73
C TRP A 448 3.83 -1.07 -30.21
N ASP A 449 4.89 -1.41 -29.47
CA ASP A 449 5.74 -2.57 -29.77
C ASP A 449 5.12 -3.86 -29.20
N SER A 450 4.08 -3.76 -28.35
CA SER A 450 3.40 -4.92 -27.77
C SER A 450 2.22 -5.39 -28.62
N GLU A 451 2.07 -6.71 -28.73
CA GLU A 451 0.92 -7.35 -29.40
C GLU A 451 -0.41 -7.06 -28.67
N GLU A 452 -0.33 -6.70 -27.39
CA GLU A 452 -1.47 -6.32 -26.56
C GLU A 452 -2.12 -5.03 -27.05
N TYR A 453 -1.31 -4.06 -27.49
CA TYR A 453 -1.84 -2.82 -28.05
C TYR A 453 -2.46 -3.01 -29.43
N ALA A 454 -1.86 -3.85 -30.28
CA ALA A 454 -2.45 -4.21 -31.57
C ALA A 454 -3.84 -4.85 -31.38
N SER A 455 -4.00 -5.70 -30.36
CA SER A 455 -5.28 -6.26 -29.95
C SER A 455 -6.27 -5.18 -29.47
N VAL A 456 -5.82 -4.20 -28.68
CA VAL A 456 -6.64 -3.04 -28.26
C VAL A 456 -7.11 -2.23 -29.46
N LEU A 457 -6.24 -1.91 -30.41
CA LEU A 457 -6.60 -1.18 -31.63
C LEU A 457 -7.61 -1.96 -32.46
N GLN A 458 -7.44 -3.28 -32.59
CA GLN A 458 -8.40 -4.13 -33.31
C GLN A 458 -9.77 -4.13 -32.63
N LEU A 459 -9.82 -4.20 -31.30
CA LEU A 459 -11.08 -4.15 -30.54
C LEU A 459 -11.74 -2.77 -30.65
N LEU A 460 -10.96 -1.69 -30.59
CA LEU A 460 -11.45 -0.32 -30.73
C LEU A 460 -12.02 -0.06 -32.15
N ARG A 461 -11.40 -0.65 -33.18
CA ARG A 461 -11.91 -0.65 -34.56
C ARG A 461 -13.22 -1.43 -34.71
N MET A 462 -13.61 -2.26 -33.75
CA MET A 462 -14.86 -3.04 -33.80
C MET A 462 -15.98 -2.43 -32.93
N LEU A 463 -15.71 -1.32 -32.25
CA LEU A 463 -16.65 -0.70 -31.30
C LEU A 463 -17.84 -0.04 -32.00
N ALA A 464 -18.98 0.00 -31.30
CA ALA A 464 -20.21 0.67 -31.72
C ALA A 464 -20.12 2.20 -31.58
N LYS A 465 -20.96 2.93 -32.34
CA LYS A 465 -21.01 4.40 -32.34
C LYS A 465 -21.28 4.98 -30.96
N ASP A 466 -22.32 4.49 -30.28
CA ASP A 466 -22.75 5.04 -28.99
C ASP A 466 -21.67 4.86 -27.92
N GLU A 467 -21.01 3.70 -27.90
CA GLU A 467 -19.91 3.44 -26.98
C GLU A 467 -18.73 4.38 -27.25
N LEU A 468 -18.33 4.56 -28.52
CA LEU A 468 -17.27 5.50 -28.89
C LEU A 468 -17.61 6.94 -28.48
N MET A 469 -18.85 7.35 -28.67
CA MET A 469 -19.33 8.67 -28.25
C MET A 469 -19.23 8.87 -26.75
N THR A 470 -19.68 7.90 -25.94
CA THR A 470 -19.55 8.00 -24.49
C THR A 470 -18.09 8.02 -24.03
N ILE A 471 -17.19 7.31 -24.71
CA ILE A 471 -15.76 7.30 -24.38
C ILE A 471 -15.11 8.63 -24.75
N LEU A 472 -15.39 9.17 -25.94
CA LEU A 472 -14.89 10.48 -26.37
C LEU A 472 -15.41 11.59 -25.46
N GLU A 473 -16.67 11.53 -25.02
CA GLU A 473 -17.24 12.49 -24.08
C GLU A 473 -16.55 12.39 -22.70
N LYS A 474 -16.29 11.17 -22.21
CA LYS A 474 -15.51 10.95 -20.99
C LYS A 474 -14.09 11.50 -21.12
N CYS A 475 -13.42 11.30 -22.26
CA CYS A 475 -12.09 11.84 -22.51
C CYS A 475 -12.12 13.37 -22.54
N PHE A 476 -13.11 13.97 -23.21
CA PHE A 476 -13.28 15.41 -23.25
C PHE A 476 -13.51 16.02 -21.85
N LYS A 477 -14.28 15.36 -20.98
CA LYS A 477 -14.43 15.74 -19.57
C LYS A 477 -13.09 15.70 -18.82
N VAL A 478 -12.25 14.69 -19.08
CA VAL A 478 -10.89 14.60 -18.52
C VAL A 478 -10.02 15.77 -18.99
N PHE A 479 -10.04 16.09 -20.29
CA PHE A 479 -9.32 17.26 -20.83
C PHE A 479 -9.80 18.57 -20.20
N LYS A 480 -11.12 18.77 -20.07
CA LYS A 480 -11.69 19.97 -19.42
C LYS A 480 -11.24 20.13 -17.97
N SER A 481 -11.14 19.03 -17.22
CA SER A 481 -10.75 19.07 -15.80
C SER A 481 -9.28 19.40 -15.54
N SER A 482 -8.41 19.29 -16.56
CA SER A 482 -6.95 19.32 -16.40
C SER A 482 -6.24 20.39 -17.25
N CYS A 483 -6.97 21.20 -18.02
CA CYS A 483 -6.36 22.17 -18.93
C CYS A 483 -5.84 23.43 -18.21
N GLU A 484 -4.54 23.43 -17.89
CA GLU A 484 -3.71 24.63 -17.94
C GLU A 484 -2.87 24.62 -19.23
N LYS A 485 -3.42 25.26 -20.27
CA LYS A 485 -2.74 25.90 -21.42
C LYS A 485 -2.01 25.06 -22.49
N HIS A 486 -1.56 23.81 -22.28
CA HIS A 486 -0.67 23.14 -23.26
C HIS A 486 -1.31 22.13 -24.25
N LEU A 487 -2.50 21.55 -23.97
CA LEU A 487 -3.20 20.59 -24.88
C LEU A 487 -4.49 21.14 -25.52
N GLY A 488 -4.62 22.46 -25.65
CA GLY A 488 -5.83 23.07 -26.22
C GLY A 488 -6.14 22.63 -27.66
N SER A 489 -5.13 22.23 -28.44
CA SER A 489 -5.31 21.77 -29.83
C SER A 489 -5.90 20.36 -29.93
N THR A 490 -5.47 19.43 -29.07
CA THR A 490 -6.03 18.07 -29.03
C THR A 490 -7.44 18.07 -28.46
N ALA A 491 -7.72 18.93 -27.46
CA ALA A 491 -9.07 19.12 -26.94
C ALA A 491 -10.04 19.62 -28.03
N LYS A 492 -9.62 20.56 -28.88
CA LYS A 492 -10.41 21.06 -30.03
C LYS A 492 -10.64 19.99 -31.09
N ARG A 493 -9.64 19.16 -31.39
CA ARG A 493 -9.81 18.03 -32.33
C ARG A 493 -10.78 16.98 -31.80
N ILE A 494 -10.77 16.70 -30.50
CA ILE A 494 -11.74 15.78 -29.87
C ILE A 494 -13.15 16.38 -29.88
N GLU A 495 -13.27 17.68 -29.65
CA GLU A 495 -14.54 18.41 -29.79
C GLU A 495 -15.07 18.38 -31.23
N GLU A 496 -14.19 18.52 -32.22
CA GLU A 496 -14.51 18.38 -33.64
C GLU A 496 -15.00 16.96 -33.97
N PHE A 497 -14.33 15.90 -33.48
CA PHE A 497 -14.80 14.53 -33.66
C PHE A 497 -16.17 14.29 -33.00
N LEU A 498 -16.39 14.80 -31.78
CA LEU A 498 -17.69 14.72 -31.11
C LEU A 498 -18.79 15.42 -31.91
N ALA A 499 -18.51 16.60 -32.47
CA ALA A 499 -19.46 17.32 -33.32
C ALA A 499 -19.72 16.57 -34.64
N GLN A 500 -18.70 15.98 -35.25
CA GLN A 500 -18.83 15.16 -36.46
C GLN A 500 -19.71 13.92 -36.20
N PHE A 501 -19.51 13.20 -35.10
CA PHE A 501 -20.35 12.04 -34.76
C PHE A 501 -21.81 12.41 -34.46
N GLN A 502 -22.06 13.57 -33.84
CA GLN A 502 -23.40 14.12 -33.63
C GLN A 502 -24.07 14.55 -34.95
N SER A 503 -23.32 15.14 -35.88
CA SER A 503 -23.84 15.50 -37.20
C SER A 503 -24.24 14.27 -38.03
N LEU A 504 -23.53 13.15 -37.86
CA LEU A 504 -23.92 11.87 -38.47
C LEU A 504 -25.18 11.27 -37.89
N ASP A 505 -25.55 11.55 -36.62
CA ASP A 505 -26.86 11.14 -36.08
C ASP A 505 -28.01 11.90 -36.73
N ALA A 506 -27.76 13.13 -37.18
CA ALA A 506 -28.73 13.90 -37.96
C ALA A 506 -28.86 13.33 -39.39
N GLU A 507 -27.74 12.97 -40.04
CA GLU A 507 -27.76 12.38 -41.39
C GLU A 507 -28.33 10.95 -41.42
N THR A 508 -28.08 10.11 -40.40
CA THR A 508 -28.63 8.73 -40.37
C THR A 508 -30.15 8.69 -40.19
N LYS A 509 -30.75 9.71 -39.59
CA LYS A 509 -32.22 9.83 -39.52
C LYS A 509 -32.84 10.18 -40.88
N GLU A 510 -32.07 10.78 -41.80
CA GLU A 510 -32.53 11.07 -43.16
C GLU A 510 -32.28 9.91 -44.14
N GLU A 511 -31.30 9.03 -43.86
CA GLU A 511 -31.01 7.85 -44.70
C GLU A 511 -31.93 6.62 -44.42
N GLU A 512 -32.57 6.53 -43.24
CA GLU A 512 -33.53 5.46 -42.93
C GLU A 512 -34.85 5.56 -43.72
N ASP A 513 -35.24 6.75 -44.20
CA ASP A 513 -36.46 6.94 -44.98
C ASP A 513 -36.30 6.55 -46.48
N ALA A 514 -35.09 6.22 -46.94
CA ALA A 514 -34.81 5.93 -48.35
C ALA A 514 -34.40 4.48 -48.67
N SER A 515 -34.29 3.57 -47.68
CA SER A 515 -33.86 2.18 -47.95
C SER A 515 -34.55 1.09 -47.12
N GLY A 516 -35.89 1.11 -47.12
CA GLY A 516 -36.68 -0.06 -46.72
C GLY A 516 -36.53 -1.23 -47.70
N SER A 517 -35.57 -2.14 -47.46
CA SER A 517 -35.58 -3.48 -48.05
C SER A 517 -35.80 -4.52 -46.95
N GLN A 518 -36.88 -5.27 -47.08
CA GLN A 518 -37.41 -6.19 -46.07
C GLN A 518 -36.42 -7.29 -45.63
N PRO A 519 -36.45 -7.72 -44.36
CA PRO A 519 -35.73 -8.92 -43.94
C PRO A 519 -36.49 -10.16 -44.44
N LYS A 520 -36.03 -10.78 -45.53
CA LYS A 520 -36.47 -12.13 -45.90
C LYS A 520 -35.94 -13.11 -44.85
N GLY A 521 -36.86 -13.82 -44.19
CA GLY A 521 -36.55 -14.81 -43.16
C GLY A 521 -35.56 -15.88 -43.63
N LEU A 522 -34.60 -16.22 -42.77
CA LEU A 522 -33.66 -17.32 -42.98
C LEU A 522 -34.43 -18.64 -43.05
N GLN A 523 -34.40 -19.29 -44.22
CA GLN A 523 -34.69 -20.72 -44.33
C GLN A 523 -33.49 -21.53 -43.82
N LYS A 524 -33.77 -22.56 -43.02
CA LYS A 524 -32.78 -23.50 -42.48
C LYS A 524 -32.05 -24.21 -43.62
N THR A 525 -30.74 -24.04 -43.73
CA THR A 525 -29.86 -24.91 -44.54
C THR A 525 -28.52 -25.14 -43.84
N ASP A 526 -27.88 -26.25 -44.20
CA ASP A 526 -26.79 -26.93 -43.50
C ASP A 526 -25.60 -26.05 -43.07
N LEU A 527 -24.95 -26.45 -41.97
CA LEU A 527 -23.82 -25.76 -41.31
C LEU A 527 -22.70 -25.37 -42.29
N TYR A 528 -22.50 -26.17 -43.35
CA TYR A 528 -21.51 -25.91 -44.40
C TYR A 528 -21.90 -24.73 -45.33
N HIS A 529 -23.19 -24.57 -45.63
CA HIS A 529 -23.71 -23.44 -46.42
C HIS A 529 -23.67 -22.14 -45.61
N LEU A 530 -23.89 -22.24 -44.29
CA LEU A 530 -23.74 -21.13 -43.35
C LEU A 530 -22.26 -20.71 -43.20
N GLN A 531 -21.34 -21.67 -43.13
CA GLN A 531 -19.91 -21.38 -43.08
C GLN A 531 -19.40 -20.78 -44.40
N LYS A 532 -19.86 -21.27 -45.54
CA LYS A 532 -19.52 -20.74 -46.87
C LYS A 532 -20.11 -19.35 -47.10
N SER A 533 -21.38 -19.12 -46.74
CA SER A 533 -22.00 -17.78 -46.82
C SER A 533 -21.39 -16.78 -45.83
N LEU A 534 -20.92 -17.21 -44.65
CA LEU A 534 -20.17 -16.35 -43.73
C LEU A 534 -18.77 -16.01 -44.28
N LEU A 535 -18.11 -16.92 -44.98
CA LEU A 535 -16.83 -16.67 -45.67
C LEU A 535 -17.03 -15.73 -46.88
N GLU A 536 -18.06 -15.95 -47.69
CA GLU A 536 -18.43 -15.08 -48.81
C GLU A 536 -18.86 -13.70 -48.31
N MET A 537 -19.58 -13.60 -47.18
CA MET A 537 -19.90 -12.34 -46.50
C MET A 537 -18.64 -11.64 -45.96
N LYS A 538 -17.60 -12.39 -45.56
CA LYS A 538 -16.32 -11.85 -45.09
C LYS A 538 -15.48 -11.30 -46.24
N GLU A 539 -15.53 -11.93 -47.41
CA GLU A 539 -14.93 -11.44 -48.65
C GLU A 539 -15.67 -10.21 -49.20
N LEU A 540 -17.01 -10.23 -49.20
CA LEU A 540 -17.84 -9.08 -49.60
C LEU A 540 -17.75 -7.88 -48.64
N ARG A 541 -17.41 -8.11 -47.36
CA ARG A 541 -17.12 -7.03 -46.40
C ARG A 541 -15.80 -6.30 -46.68
N ARG A 542 -14.82 -6.95 -47.33
CA ARG A 542 -13.58 -6.28 -47.75
C ARG A 542 -13.77 -5.35 -48.97
N SER A 543 -14.83 -5.56 -49.76
CA SER A 543 -15.12 -4.81 -50.99
C SER A 543 -16.25 -3.78 -50.87
N LYS A 544 -16.96 -3.69 -49.74
CA LYS A 544 -17.89 -2.57 -49.49
C LYS A 544 -17.08 -1.30 -49.20
N LYS A 545 -17.42 -0.19 -49.88
CA LYS A 545 -16.93 1.15 -49.52
C LYS A 545 -17.17 1.32 -48.02
N GLN A 546 -16.11 1.64 -47.27
CA GLN A 546 -16.23 1.93 -45.84
C GLN A 546 -17.35 2.96 -45.65
N THR A 547 -18.27 2.69 -44.74
CA THR A 547 -19.31 3.66 -44.40
C THR A 547 -18.65 4.95 -43.89
N LYS A 548 -19.27 6.12 -44.09
CA LYS A 548 -18.73 7.40 -43.57
C LYS A 548 -18.36 7.30 -42.08
N PHE A 549 -19.16 6.55 -41.32
CA PHE A 549 -18.90 6.22 -39.92
C PHE A 549 -17.64 5.38 -39.71
N GLU A 550 -17.40 4.33 -40.50
CA GLU A 550 -16.19 3.51 -40.40
C GLU A 550 -14.91 4.31 -40.71
N VAL A 551 -14.97 5.22 -41.68
CA VAL A 551 -13.86 6.12 -42.02
C VAL A 551 -13.57 7.07 -40.85
N LEU A 552 -14.61 7.66 -40.25
CA LEU A 552 -14.45 8.56 -39.10
C LEU A 552 -13.98 7.84 -37.84
N ARG A 553 -14.45 6.61 -37.62
CA ARG A 553 -13.93 5.75 -36.56
C ARG A 553 -12.45 5.47 -36.77
N GLU A 554 -12.04 5.11 -37.98
CA GLU A 554 -10.63 4.86 -38.30
C GLU A 554 -9.79 6.14 -38.09
N ASN A 555 -10.30 7.31 -38.46
CA ASN A 555 -9.64 8.59 -38.22
C ASN A 555 -9.51 8.90 -36.73
N ALA A 556 -10.55 8.66 -35.93
CA ALA A 556 -10.51 8.84 -34.48
C ALA A 556 -9.53 7.86 -33.80
N VAL A 557 -9.50 6.60 -34.26
CA VAL A 557 -8.56 5.58 -33.78
C VAL A 557 -7.11 5.92 -34.16
N ASN A 558 -6.87 6.36 -35.39
CA ASN A 558 -5.55 6.80 -35.83
C ASN A 558 -5.10 8.07 -35.11
N PHE A 559 -6.03 8.99 -34.81
CA PHE A 559 -5.74 10.16 -34.01
C PHE A 559 -5.28 9.78 -32.59
N ILE A 560 -5.96 8.85 -31.93
CA ILE A 560 -5.52 8.40 -30.60
C ILE A 560 -4.21 7.60 -30.66
N ASP A 561 -3.97 6.80 -31.70
CA ASP A 561 -2.69 6.12 -31.92
C ASP A 561 -1.55 7.13 -32.08
N CYS A 562 -1.75 8.18 -32.90
CA CYS A 562 -0.78 9.26 -33.05
C CYS A 562 -0.51 9.96 -31.71
N LEU A 563 -1.56 10.22 -30.94
CA LEU A 563 -1.47 10.90 -29.64
C LEU A 563 -0.74 10.03 -28.59
N VAL A 564 -0.97 8.73 -28.59
CA VAL A 564 -0.23 7.77 -27.75
C VAL A 564 1.24 7.73 -28.14
N ARG A 565 1.56 7.67 -29.43
CA ARG A 565 2.96 7.64 -29.93
C ARG A 565 3.72 8.93 -29.63
N GLU A 566 3.05 10.08 -29.69
CA GLU A 566 3.66 11.38 -29.47
C GLU A 566 3.97 11.64 -27.99
N TYR A 567 3.06 11.25 -27.08
CA TYR A 567 3.12 11.67 -25.66
C TYR A 567 3.41 10.54 -24.66
N LEU A 568 3.18 9.26 -24.98
CA LEU A 568 3.43 8.12 -24.08
C LEU A 568 4.75 7.41 -24.39
N LEU A 569 5.84 8.19 -24.41
CA LEU A 569 7.19 7.64 -24.42
C LEU A 569 7.58 7.21 -23.01
N PRO A 570 8.52 6.25 -22.83
CA PRO A 570 9.12 6.00 -21.53
C PRO A 570 9.96 7.21 -21.08
N PRO A 571 9.98 7.54 -19.77
CA PRO A 571 10.75 8.65 -19.24
C PRO A 571 12.26 8.47 -19.37
N GLU A 572 12.75 7.23 -19.58
CA GLU A 572 14.16 6.95 -19.87
C GLU A 572 14.67 7.60 -21.17
N THR A 573 13.74 8.00 -22.05
CA THR A 573 14.07 8.72 -23.28
C THR A 573 14.31 10.22 -23.06
N GLN A 574 13.80 10.77 -21.94
CA GLN A 574 13.89 12.18 -21.61
C GLN A 574 15.22 12.49 -20.92
N PRO A 575 15.84 13.64 -21.23
CA PRO A 575 17.04 14.06 -20.52
C PRO A 575 16.73 14.37 -19.06
N LEU A 576 17.70 14.10 -18.17
CA LEU A 576 17.67 14.49 -16.76
C LEU A 576 16.54 13.83 -15.94
N HIS A 577 15.98 12.72 -16.41
CA HIS A 577 14.89 12.01 -15.73
C HIS A 577 15.32 11.40 -14.38
N GLU A 578 16.60 11.06 -14.20
CA GLU A 578 17.13 10.47 -12.96
C GLU A 578 17.09 11.42 -11.76
N VAL A 579 16.95 12.74 -12.02
CA VAL A 579 16.72 13.71 -10.95
C VAL A 579 15.43 13.37 -10.22
N VAL A 580 14.36 13.06 -10.96
CA VAL A 580 12.99 12.93 -10.43
C VAL A 580 12.54 11.49 -10.26
N TYR A 581 13.11 10.54 -11.02
CA TYR A 581 12.77 9.11 -10.96
C TYR A 581 13.70 8.34 -10.02
N PHE A 582 13.12 7.57 -9.11
CA PHE A 582 13.85 6.62 -8.28
C PHE A 582 13.92 5.22 -8.90
N SER A 583 15.14 4.70 -9.12
CA SER A 583 15.37 3.43 -9.84
C SER A 583 15.89 2.26 -9.00
N ALA A 584 16.26 2.45 -7.72
CA ALA A 584 16.93 1.41 -6.92
C ALA A 584 15.94 0.37 -6.33
N ALA A 585 15.33 -0.45 -7.19
CA ALA A 585 14.34 -1.45 -6.80
C ALA A 585 14.90 -2.61 -5.96
N HIS A 586 16.13 -3.05 -6.22
CA HIS A 586 16.74 -4.17 -5.49
C HIS A 586 16.94 -3.84 -4.01
N ALA A 587 17.58 -2.70 -3.72
CA ALA A 587 17.78 -2.23 -2.36
C ALA A 587 16.44 -2.09 -1.64
N LEU A 588 15.44 -1.48 -2.28
CA LEU A 588 14.11 -1.35 -1.67
C LEU A 588 13.47 -2.72 -1.37
N ARG A 589 13.57 -3.67 -2.30
CA ARG A 589 13.06 -5.03 -2.12
C ARG A 589 13.70 -5.73 -0.93
N GLU A 590 15.02 -5.60 -0.76
CA GLU A 590 15.75 -6.21 0.37
C GLU A 590 15.33 -5.61 1.72
N HIS A 591 15.12 -4.29 1.79
CA HIS A 591 14.71 -3.63 3.03
C HIS A 591 13.25 -3.89 3.40
N LEU A 592 12.32 -3.89 2.43
CA LEU A 592 10.89 -4.09 2.68
C LEU A 592 10.51 -5.57 2.78
N ASN A 593 10.95 -6.38 1.82
CA ASN A 593 10.67 -7.81 1.75
C ASN A 593 11.96 -8.59 2.01
N ALA A 594 12.42 -8.50 3.26
CA ALA A 594 13.60 -9.21 3.70
C ALA A 594 13.36 -10.73 3.63
N ALA A 595 14.25 -11.43 2.92
CA ALA A 595 14.23 -12.89 2.82
C ALA A 595 15.41 -13.50 3.61
N PRO A 596 15.39 -13.49 4.96
CA PRO A 596 16.51 -13.94 5.77
C PRO A 596 16.87 -15.40 5.53
N ARG A 597 15.88 -16.25 5.20
CA ARG A 597 16.11 -17.65 4.83
C ARG A 597 16.91 -17.79 3.55
N ILE A 598 16.64 -16.98 2.51
CA ILE A 598 17.40 -17.03 1.25
C ILE A 598 18.82 -16.53 1.48
N ALA A 599 19.00 -15.47 2.27
CA ALA A 599 20.32 -14.97 2.64
C ALA A 599 21.15 -16.03 3.40
N LEU A 600 20.56 -16.69 4.41
CA LEU A 600 21.23 -17.77 5.14
C LEU A 600 21.55 -18.96 4.25
N HIS A 601 20.61 -19.40 3.42
CA HIS A 601 20.82 -20.50 2.47
C HIS A 601 21.95 -20.19 1.48
N THR A 602 21.96 -18.98 0.92
CA THR A 602 23.01 -18.54 -0.03
C THR A 602 24.36 -18.44 0.67
N ALA A 603 24.40 -17.90 1.90
CA ALA A 603 25.63 -17.78 2.68
C ALA A 603 26.24 -19.14 3.08
N LEU A 604 25.39 -20.10 3.46
CA LEU A 604 25.85 -21.43 3.89
C LEU A 604 26.23 -22.33 2.70
N ASN A 605 25.55 -22.21 1.55
CA ASN A 605 25.91 -22.96 0.35
C ASN A 605 27.13 -22.38 -0.37
N ASN A 606 27.15 -21.06 -0.56
CA ASN A 606 28.15 -20.35 -1.35
C ASN A 606 28.72 -19.15 -0.56
N PRO A 607 29.65 -19.41 0.39
CA PRO A 607 30.30 -18.36 1.19
C PRO A 607 31.15 -17.40 0.34
N TYR A 608 31.49 -17.79 -0.90
CA TYR A 608 32.23 -16.98 -1.87
C TYR A 608 31.64 -15.59 -2.09
N TYR A 609 30.30 -15.45 -2.16
CA TYR A 609 29.66 -14.16 -2.45
C TYR A 609 29.96 -13.08 -1.41
N TYR A 610 30.20 -13.48 -0.16
CA TYR A 610 30.47 -12.58 0.97
C TYR A 610 31.96 -12.38 1.23
N LEU A 611 32.74 -13.46 1.17
CA LEU A 611 34.18 -13.45 1.50
C LEU A 611 35.09 -13.13 0.30
N LYS A 612 34.59 -13.27 -0.94
CA LYS A 612 35.28 -12.98 -2.21
C LYS A 612 36.70 -13.56 -2.32
N ASN A 613 36.93 -14.75 -1.76
CA ASN A 613 38.19 -15.47 -1.86
C ASN A 613 38.09 -16.58 -2.93
N GLU A 614 39.00 -16.57 -3.91
CA GLU A 614 39.04 -17.51 -5.04
C GLU A 614 39.12 -18.98 -4.60
N ALA A 615 39.71 -19.28 -3.43
CA ALA A 615 39.80 -20.63 -2.87
C ALA A 615 38.44 -21.27 -2.50
N LEU A 616 37.36 -20.48 -2.45
CA LEU A 616 35.99 -20.91 -2.12
C LEU A 616 35.11 -21.05 -3.37
N LYS A 617 35.63 -20.77 -4.57
CA LYS A 617 34.90 -21.03 -5.81
C LYS A 617 34.86 -22.53 -6.03
N SER A 618 33.67 -23.11 -6.00
CA SER A 618 33.44 -24.50 -6.39
C SER A 618 32.17 -24.57 -7.22
N GLU A 619 32.11 -25.53 -8.14
CA GLU A 619 30.90 -25.85 -8.89
C GLU A 619 29.78 -26.30 -7.95
N GLU A 620 28.53 -26.09 -8.35
CA GLU A 620 27.35 -26.43 -7.55
C GLU A 620 27.38 -27.90 -7.12
N GLY A 621 27.26 -28.15 -5.81
CA GLY A 621 27.26 -29.50 -5.24
C GLY A 621 28.62 -30.00 -4.72
N CYS A 622 29.74 -29.33 -5.02
CA CYS A 622 31.03 -29.68 -4.41
C CYS A 622 31.19 -29.01 -3.03
N ILE A 623 31.77 -29.74 -2.07
CA ILE A 623 32.19 -29.19 -0.78
C ILE A 623 33.63 -28.66 -0.95
N PRO A 624 33.86 -27.33 -0.93
CA PRO A 624 35.22 -26.82 -0.96
C PRO A 624 35.88 -27.19 0.36
N ASN A 625 37.04 -27.84 0.29
CA ASN A 625 37.73 -28.29 1.50
C ASN A 625 38.13 -27.09 2.40
N ILE A 626 38.26 -25.87 1.84
CA ILE A 626 38.65 -24.64 2.55
C ILE A 626 37.43 -23.86 3.10
N ALA A 627 36.21 -24.40 3.00
CA ALA A 627 35.00 -23.73 3.47
C ALA A 627 34.95 -23.59 5.01
N PRO A 628 34.23 -22.58 5.54
CA PRO A 628 33.97 -22.48 6.98
C PRO A 628 33.25 -23.73 7.52
N ASP A 629 33.54 -24.10 8.78
CA ASP A 629 33.02 -25.31 9.44
C ASP A 629 31.49 -25.44 9.34
N ILE A 630 30.77 -24.33 9.51
CA ILE A 630 29.31 -24.26 9.44
C ILE A 630 28.81 -24.60 8.03
N CYS A 631 29.50 -24.13 6.99
CA CYS A 631 29.15 -24.41 5.60
C CYS A 631 29.37 -25.87 5.25
N ILE A 632 30.46 -26.48 5.75
CA ILE A 632 30.74 -27.91 5.56
C ILE A 632 29.68 -28.76 6.27
N ALA A 633 29.42 -28.49 7.55
CA ALA A 633 28.37 -29.15 8.32
C ALA A 633 27.00 -28.97 7.63
N TYR A 634 26.74 -27.77 7.08
CA TYR A 634 25.53 -27.49 6.32
C TYR A 634 25.47 -28.25 4.98
N LYS A 635 26.55 -28.43 4.22
CA LYS A 635 26.44 -29.25 2.99
C LYS A 635 26.16 -30.71 3.32
N LEU A 636 26.84 -31.25 4.33
CA LEU A 636 26.64 -32.63 4.79
C LEU A 636 25.22 -32.86 5.34
N HIS A 637 24.62 -31.91 6.08
CA HIS A 637 23.26 -32.09 6.60
C HIS A 637 22.18 -32.10 5.48
N LEU A 638 22.47 -31.52 4.30
CA LEU A 638 21.55 -31.54 3.16
C LEU A 638 21.50 -32.94 2.52
N GLU A 639 22.65 -33.60 2.41
CA GLU A 639 22.80 -34.96 1.88
C GLU A 639 22.18 -36.03 2.79
N CYS A 640 22.18 -35.78 4.11
CA CYS A 640 21.61 -36.69 5.09
C CYS A 640 20.08 -36.83 4.99
N SER A 641 19.56 -37.92 5.57
CA SER A 641 18.12 -38.20 5.65
C SER A 641 17.42 -37.34 6.73
N ARG A 642 16.10 -37.51 6.94
CA ARG A 642 15.33 -36.70 7.91
C ARG A 642 15.85 -36.83 9.35
N LEU A 643 16.37 -38.01 9.69
CA LEU A 643 17.05 -38.28 10.95
C LEU A 643 18.54 -38.43 10.64
N ILE A 644 19.36 -37.61 11.28
CA ILE A 644 20.81 -37.57 11.08
C ILE A 644 21.44 -38.25 12.29
N ASN A 645 22.25 -39.27 12.04
CA ASN A 645 23.10 -39.87 13.07
C ASN A 645 24.29 -38.92 13.33
N LEU A 646 24.49 -38.51 14.59
CA LEU A 646 25.57 -37.59 14.95
C LEU A 646 26.96 -38.18 14.72
N VAL A 647 27.11 -39.49 14.92
CA VAL A 647 28.40 -40.17 14.78
C VAL A 647 28.84 -40.16 13.31
N ASP A 648 28.00 -40.70 12.42
CA ASP A 648 28.26 -40.71 10.98
C ASP A 648 28.50 -39.30 10.42
N TRP A 649 27.76 -38.31 10.94
CA TRP A 649 27.92 -36.93 10.51
C TRP A 649 29.23 -36.30 11.01
N SER A 650 29.66 -36.61 12.23
CA SER A 650 30.96 -36.19 12.77
C SER A 650 32.11 -36.83 12.01
N GLU A 651 31.99 -38.11 11.65
CA GLU A 651 33.00 -38.82 10.86
C GLU A 651 33.10 -38.22 9.45
N ALA A 652 31.96 -38.00 8.76
CA ALA A 652 31.94 -37.34 7.47
C ALA A 652 32.57 -35.93 7.53
N PHE A 653 32.26 -35.16 8.57
CA PHE A 653 32.87 -33.84 8.77
C PHE A 653 34.40 -33.93 8.95
N ALA A 654 34.87 -34.88 9.77
CA ALA A 654 36.29 -35.09 10.00
C ALA A 654 37.04 -35.48 8.70
N THR A 655 36.45 -36.33 7.87
CA THR A 655 37.06 -36.71 6.57
C THR A 655 37.20 -35.54 5.61
N VAL A 656 36.21 -34.65 5.54
CA VAL A 656 36.27 -33.46 4.66
C VAL A 656 37.31 -32.45 5.15
N VAL A 657 37.38 -32.21 6.46
CA VAL A 657 38.32 -31.24 7.05
C VAL A 657 39.76 -31.75 6.96
N THR A 658 40.00 -33.04 7.21
CA THR A 658 41.36 -33.63 7.06
C THR A 658 41.83 -33.63 5.61
N ALA A 659 40.92 -33.83 4.64
CA ALA A 659 41.21 -33.68 3.21
C ALA A 659 41.54 -32.23 2.80
N ALA A 660 41.14 -31.23 3.59
CA ALA A 660 41.46 -29.83 3.36
C ALA A 660 42.90 -29.47 3.73
N GLU A 661 43.41 -30.04 4.80
CA GLU A 661 44.71 -29.67 5.37
C GLU A 661 45.90 -30.27 4.61
N LYS A 662 45.67 -31.01 3.50
CA LYS A 662 46.70 -31.66 2.67
C LYS A 662 47.78 -32.34 3.53
N MET A 663 47.36 -33.18 4.49
CA MET A 663 48.33 -33.95 5.25
C MET A 663 48.91 -35.10 4.41
N ASP A 664 50.24 -35.18 4.37
CA ASP A 664 50.96 -36.39 3.96
C ASP A 664 50.54 -37.53 4.90
N ALA A 665 50.27 -38.71 4.35
CA ALA A 665 49.77 -39.89 5.07
C ALA A 665 50.68 -40.44 6.20
N ASN A 666 51.80 -39.76 6.52
CA ASN A 666 52.84 -40.20 7.43
C ASN A 666 53.04 -39.32 8.68
N SER A 667 52.31 -38.21 8.86
CA SER A 667 52.24 -37.56 10.17
C SER A 667 51.10 -38.19 10.96
N ALA A 668 51.41 -39.02 11.96
CA ALA A 668 50.42 -39.55 12.88
C ALA A 668 49.53 -38.39 13.39
N THR A 669 48.23 -38.46 13.09
CA THR A 669 47.25 -37.52 13.64
C THR A 669 47.43 -37.50 15.14
N SER A 670 47.88 -36.39 15.72
CA SER A 670 47.88 -36.25 17.18
C SER A 670 46.43 -36.40 17.66
N GLU A 671 46.21 -37.15 18.74
CA GLU A 671 44.88 -37.31 19.35
C GLU A 671 44.22 -35.94 19.63
N GLU A 672 45.05 -34.95 19.97
CA GLU A 672 44.69 -33.54 20.15
C GLU A 672 44.04 -32.91 18.91
N MET A 673 44.49 -33.26 17.69
CA MET A 673 43.94 -32.70 16.46
C MET A 673 42.54 -33.25 16.16
N ASN A 674 42.30 -34.53 16.43
CA ASN A 674 40.99 -35.14 16.31
C ASN A 674 40.00 -34.53 17.32
N GLU A 675 40.48 -34.20 18.53
CA GLU A 675 39.67 -33.55 19.56
C GLU A 675 39.29 -32.10 19.17
N ILE A 676 40.20 -31.36 18.52
CA ILE A 676 39.91 -30.03 17.98
C ILE A 676 38.87 -30.09 16.85
N ILE A 677 38.99 -31.05 15.92
CA ILE A 677 38.02 -31.25 14.83
C ILE A 677 36.64 -31.60 15.41
N HIS A 678 36.59 -32.46 16.43
CA HIS A 678 35.35 -32.79 17.11
C HIS A 678 34.74 -31.58 17.82
N ALA A 679 35.54 -30.76 18.51
CA ALA A 679 35.04 -29.53 19.14
C ALA A 679 34.51 -28.50 18.11
N ARG A 680 35.17 -28.39 16.94
CA ARG A 680 34.70 -27.58 15.80
C ARG A 680 33.36 -28.07 15.28
N PHE A 681 33.20 -29.39 15.14
CA PHE A 681 31.93 -30.01 14.75
C PHE A 681 30.82 -29.66 15.76
N ILE A 682 31.03 -29.90 17.06
CA ILE A 682 30.02 -29.59 18.09
C ILE A 682 29.61 -28.11 18.07
N ARG A 683 30.57 -27.20 17.86
CA ARG A 683 30.27 -25.77 17.69
C ARG A 683 29.38 -25.53 16.46
N ALA A 684 29.74 -26.10 15.30
CA ALA A 684 28.95 -25.95 14.07
C ALA A 684 27.53 -26.53 14.23
N VAL A 685 27.38 -27.67 14.91
CA VAL A 685 26.06 -28.26 15.21
C VAL A 685 25.24 -27.34 16.12
N SER A 686 25.86 -26.76 17.15
CA SER A 686 25.21 -25.83 18.08
C SER A 686 24.74 -24.56 17.39
N GLU A 687 25.54 -24.04 16.45
CA GLU A 687 25.18 -22.88 15.62
C GLU A 687 24.03 -23.23 14.65
N LEU A 688 24.03 -24.43 14.04
CA LEU A 688 22.92 -24.91 13.21
C LEU A 688 21.62 -25.14 13.99
N GLU A 689 21.72 -25.56 15.26
CA GLU A 689 20.58 -25.65 16.18
C GLU A 689 20.04 -24.24 16.50
N LEU A 690 20.92 -23.29 16.81
CA LEU A 690 20.54 -21.90 17.08
C LEU A 690 19.84 -21.24 15.89
N LEU A 691 20.30 -21.55 14.67
CA LEU A 691 19.68 -21.10 13.42
C LEU A 691 18.36 -21.84 13.10
N GLY A 692 18.04 -22.92 13.82
CA GLY A 692 16.80 -23.67 13.66
C GLY A 692 16.78 -24.64 12.48
N PHE A 693 17.93 -25.00 11.92
CA PHE A 693 18.00 -26.02 10.86
C PHE A 693 17.81 -27.44 11.41
N ILE A 694 18.19 -27.63 12.67
CA ILE A 694 18.34 -28.92 13.33
C ILE A 694 17.70 -28.84 14.74
N LYS A 695 17.07 -29.93 15.20
CA LYS A 695 16.47 -30.03 16.55
C LYS A 695 16.78 -31.36 17.23
N PRO A 696 17.21 -31.35 18.52
CA PRO A 696 17.42 -32.58 19.28
C PRO A 696 16.14 -33.40 19.37
N THR A 697 16.26 -34.69 19.07
CA THR A 697 15.14 -35.63 19.18
C THR A 697 15.38 -36.66 20.26
N LYS A 698 14.31 -37.07 20.94
CA LYS A 698 14.33 -38.18 21.90
C LYS A 698 13.90 -39.52 21.26
N GLN A 699 13.71 -39.54 19.94
CA GLN A 699 13.18 -40.72 19.23
C GLN A 699 14.24 -41.83 19.10
N LYS A 700 15.50 -41.45 18.93
CA LYS A 700 16.67 -42.34 18.96
C LYS A 700 17.80 -41.63 19.72
N THR A 701 18.64 -42.39 20.40
CA THR A 701 19.87 -41.89 21.02
C THR A 701 20.80 -41.36 19.93
N ASP A 702 21.47 -40.24 20.17
CA ASP A 702 22.48 -39.65 19.28
C ASP A 702 21.98 -39.27 17.88
N HIS A 703 20.67 -39.06 17.73
CA HIS A 703 20.06 -38.59 16.49
C HIS A 703 19.50 -37.19 16.62
N VAL A 704 19.68 -36.43 15.55
CA VAL A 704 19.08 -35.10 15.41
C VAL A 704 18.13 -35.06 14.23
N ALA A 705 17.00 -34.37 14.40
CA ALA A 705 16.05 -34.18 13.32
C ALA A 705 16.35 -32.90 12.57
N ARG A 706 16.32 -33.01 11.24
CA ARG A 706 16.32 -31.87 10.35
C ARG A 706 14.92 -31.24 10.31
N LEU A 707 14.85 -29.93 10.51
CA LEU A 707 13.60 -29.14 10.50
C LEU A 707 13.29 -28.54 9.13
N THR A 708 14.30 -28.31 8.29
CA THR A 708 14.16 -27.64 7.00
C THR A 708 14.45 -28.58 5.83
N TRP A 709 13.79 -28.36 4.69
CA TRP A 709 14.03 -29.14 3.48
C TRP A 709 15.02 -28.37 2.59
N GLY A 710 16.03 -29.09 2.08
CA GLY A 710 17.11 -28.57 1.24
C GLY A 710 16.71 -28.23 -0.21
N GLY A 711 15.45 -28.43 -0.58
CA GLY A 711 14.92 -28.02 -1.88
C GLY A 711 14.16 -26.71 -1.76
N CYS A 712 14.67 -25.65 -2.36
CA CYS A 712 13.87 -24.52 -2.85
C CYS A 712 14.18 -24.34 -4.32
#